data_AF-A0A8H7H3F7-F1
#
_entry.id   AF-A0A8H7H3F7-F1
#
_cell.length_a   1.000
_cell.length_b   1.000
_cell.length_c   1.000
_cell.angle_alpha   90.00
_cell.angle_beta   90.00
_cell.angle_gamma   90.00
#
_symmetry.space_group_name_H-M   'P 1'
#
loop_
_entity.id
_entity.type
_entity.pdbx_description
1 polymer ?
#
loop_
_entity_poly.entity_id
_entity_poly.type
_entity_poly.pdbx_seq_one_letter_code
_entity_poly.pdbx_strand_id
1 'polypeptide(L)'
;MRAFDDGTYIQVRTDDQIRSRFEKTYSIRPLVPVPMYGIGYNSDLHTERRRDGSDITVTLVEFDFKAVFQMFNENSFDPLPEQLSCQLVQMAQQPGCSGNPFRGIRVNFLMTLMTQTISLHPQHFKQSDLLRGVTFGSSTQPYKCSRQVFYVRENTVFSVRPCQGVSTEELYPTNDEDARYVHMGWPAPGSLPARPWDTVFQLPRSSSSQGTWVSRRMVVLKWTISLRVQDLVPVEPFISATEAALREPTSVGQMEALRSVFATWGEMIPLSAVIGCSLAATGILGSNQNLTGDTSTYRPPDRGPDMMQMIERNLDITGNFERKYESRIQGGYPEAFSKSGFDTWFSDAVETKNWPTWQVIKVNQAVAITELLPKSLREKVNRLFSYGSLVSRSPAVGLQAPLGFDGASLGTKDIKQIDFWHNGSVLLDISVVYTDSTVAGPYGFGTKNRITDSFVLTRGEFITDVFVWSTTNTITSIQFAKNTAEVSGRYGALAGAGDPTVFNQGGRALLGISGSVTATSLTQLQMVWRNDIRSYESRIIDSTTIGSSSTTIFNDFEYLGDPASSRITRIQYRNTTNQPVAGLQITYSSMSDGELVYQRTPTRGTDAGAISDWALEEDEYIVMVKGNYAANVVYYLELETNKGNTRKFGQVAGNSFYLTPPNRDMILYYILGKSAGDLQSLSVVWGMPPTESK
;
A
#
# COMPACT_ATOMS: atom_id res chain seq x y z
N MET A 1 -12.48 -29.06 -39.51
CA MET A 1 -11.88 -30.41 -39.37
C MET A 1 -10.86 -30.32 -38.25
N ARG A 2 -10.95 -30.93 -37.06
CA ARG A 2 -11.76 -32.02 -36.48
C ARG A 2 -12.75 -31.49 -35.42
N ALA A 3 -13.91 -32.16 -35.30
CA ALA A 3 -14.95 -32.08 -34.26
C ALA A 3 -14.69 -33.17 -33.19
N PHE A 4 -15.23 -33.20 -31.96
CA PHE A 4 -16.64 -33.14 -31.52
C PHE A 4 -16.74 -32.91 -29.98
N ASP A 5 -17.76 -32.16 -29.56
CA ASP A 5 -18.74 -32.33 -28.46
C ASP A 5 -18.36 -32.70 -27.01
N ASP A 6 -18.83 -31.88 -26.04
CA ASP A 6 -20.10 -32.14 -25.35
C ASP A 6 -20.52 -30.96 -24.46
N GLY A 7 -21.77 -30.52 -24.65
CA GLY A 7 -22.41 -29.44 -23.91
C GLY A 7 -23.25 -29.96 -22.74
N THR A 8 -23.22 -29.23 -21.62
CA THR A 8 -24.28 -29.29 -20.60
C THR A 8 -24.36 -27.93 -19.90
N TYR A 9 -25.40 -27.16 -20.23
CA TYR A 9 -25.77 -25.94 -19.50
C TYR A 9 -26.85 -26.29 -18.48
N ILE A 10 -26.57 -26.09 -17.19
CA ILE A 10 -27.58 -26.11 -16.13
C ILE A 10 -28.01 -24.66 -15.90
N GLN A 11 -29.24 -24.34 -16.32
CA GLN A 11 -29.93 -23.09 -16.07
C GLN A 11 -30.74 -23.24 -14.79
N VAL A 12 -30.31 -22.59 -13.70
CA VAL A 12 -31.11 -22.52 -12.46
C VAL A 12 -31.92 -21.22 -12.50
N ARG A 13 -33.24 -21.36 -12.70
CA ARG A 13 -34.23 -20.33 -12.37
C ARG A 13 -34.39 -20.27 -10.86
N THR A 14 -34.38 -19.07 -10.29
CA THR A 14 -34.97 -18.81 -8.97
C THR A 14 -36.07 -17.79 -9.14
N ASP A 15 -37.30 -18.25 -8.95
CA ASP A 15 -38.51 -17.43 -8.87
C ASP A 15 -38.59 -16.71 -7.52
N ASP A 16 -39.04 -15.46 -7.58
CA ASP A 16 -39.53 -14.67 -6.47
C ASP A 16 -40.83 -15.25 -5.90
N GLN A 17 -40.93 -15.33 -4.56
CA GLN A 17 -42.01 -14.77 -3.74
C GLN A 17 -42.05 -15.45 -2.36
N ILE A 18 -42.07 -14.64 -1.29
CA ILE A 18 -43.11 -14.57 -0.23
C ILE A 18 -42.59 -13.71 0.94
N ARG A 19 -43.26 -12.58 1.16
CA ARG A 19 -43.27 -11.80 2.42
C ARG A 19 -44.34 -12.37 3.35
N SER A 20 -44.06 -12.53 4.64
CA SER A 20 -44.67 -11.69 5.70
C SER A 20 -44.54 -12.26 7.14
N ARG A 21 -44.28 -11.32 8.06
CA ARG A 21 -44.69 -11.22 9.49
C ARG A 21 -44.38 -12.36 10.47
N PHE A 22 -43.70 -12.01 11.58
CA PHE A 22 -44.27 -12.08 12.94
C PHE A 22 -43.46 -11.21 13.92
N GLU A 23 -44.12 -10.22 14.53
CA GLU A 23 -43.75 -9.64 15.82
C GLU A 23 -44.05 -10.65 16.93
N LYS A 24 -43.20 -10.73 17.96
CA LYS A 24 -43.65 -11.10 19.31
C LYS A 24 -42.66 -10.65 20.40
N THR A 25 -43.16 -9.71 21.18
CA THR A 25 -42.75 -9.30 22.52
C THR A 25 -42.87 -10.48 23.50
N TYR A 26 -41.93 -10.64 24.43
CA TYR A 26 -42.19 -11.38 25.67
C TYR A 26 -41.71 -10.62 26.91
N SER A 27 -42.60 -10.61 27.88
CA SER A 27 -42.62 -9.91 29.15
C SER A 27 -41.99 -10.76 30.26
N ILE A 28 -41.34 -10.07 31.20
CA ILE A 28 -40.72 -10.58 32.43
C ILE A 28 -41.79 -10.84 33.50
N ARG A 29 -41.65 -11.92 34.28
CA ARG A 29 -42.21 -12.10 35.65
C ARG A 29 -41.53 -13.28 36.38
N PRO A 30 -41.63 -13.42 37.73
CA PRO A 30 -40.49 -13.20 38.62
C PRO A 30 -40.04 -14.44 39.44
N LEU A 31 -38.97 -14.20 40.22
CA LEU A 31 -38.22 -15.05 41.16
C LEU A 31 -39.05 -15.91 42.15
N VAL A 32 -38.54 -17.12 42.42
CA VAL A 32 -38.83 -18.01 43.57
C VAL A 32 -37.50 -18.66 44.01
N PRO A 33 -37.26 -18.95 45.31
CA PRO A 33 -35.94 -18.88 45.94
C PRO A 33 -35.13 -20.18 45.90
N VAL A 34 -33.81 -20.05 46.01
CA VAL A 34 -32.82 -21.14 46.10
C VAL A 34 -32.58 -21.51 47.58
N PRO A 35 -32.48 -22.79 47.96
CA PRO A 35 -32.31 -23.23 49.35
C PRO A 35 -30.85 -23.08 49.84
N MET A 36 -30.68 -22.77 51.12
CA MET A 36 -29.40 -22.87 51.83
C MET A 36 -28.98 -24.33 51.97
N TYR A 37 -27.82 -24.69 51.43
CA TYR A 37 -27.15 -25.96 51.75
C TYR A 37 -26.28 -25.77 53.00
N GLY A 38 -26.59 -26.52 54.05
CA GLY A 38 -25.71 -26.69 55.21
C GLY A 38 -24.54 -27.61 54.86
N ILE A 39 -23.34 -27.23 55.32
CA ILE A 39 -22.12 -28.04 55.18
C ILE A 39 -22.10 -29.04 56.34
N GLY A 40 -22.25 -30.33 56.03
CA GLY A 40 -22.00 -31.42 56.98
C GLY A 40 -20.53 -31.80 56.99
N TYR A 41 -19.95 -31.97 58.18
CA TYR A 41 -18.60 -32.50 58.37
C TYR A 41 -18.70 -34.00 58.69
N ASN A 42 -17.91 -34.82 57.99
CA ASN A 42 -17.59 -36.18 58.44
C ASN A 42 -16.12 -36.19 58.87
N SER A 43 -15.86 -36.67 60.09
CA SER A 43 -14.52 -36.88 60.60
C SER A 43 -14.37 -38.34 60.97
N ASP A 44 -13.47 -39.05 60.29
CA ASP A 44 -12.99 -40.36 60.72
C ASP A 44 -11.68 -40.20 61.48
N LEU A 45 -11.64 -40.77 62.68
CA LEU A 45 -10.46 -40.79 63.54
C LEU A 45 -9.68 -42.06 63.27
N HIS A 46 -8.44 -41.92 62.82
CA HIS A 46 -7.51 -43.04 62.70
C HIS A 46 -6.42 -42.94 63.76
N THR A 47 -6.31 -43.96 64.61
CA THR A 47 -5.25 -44.08 65.61
C THR A 47 -4.19 -45.05 65.11
N GLU A 48 -2.94 -44.61 65.07
CA GLU A 48 -1.81 -45.44 64.69
C GLU A 48 -0.79 -45.51 65.85
N ARG A 49 -0.42 -46.74 66.23
CA ARG A 49 0.50 -46.99 67.34
C ARG A 49 1.95 -47.03 66.84
N ARG A 50 2.81 -46.20 67.42
CA ARG A 50 4.23 -46.18 67.10
C ARG A 50 4.96 -47.39 67.69
N ARG A 51 6.14 -47.69 67.13
CA ARG A 51 7.02 -48.78 67.59
C ARG A 51 7.53 -48.61 69.03
N ASP A 52 7.43 -47.41 69.61
CA ASP A 52 7.76 -47.14 71.02
C ASP A 52 6.57 -47.33 71.98
N GLY A 53 5.42 -47.75 71.47
CA GLY A 53 4.22 -48.03 72.27
C GLY A 53 3.31 -46.82 72.51
N SER A 54 3.62 -45.64 71.94
CA SER A 54 2.73 -44.48 72.01
C SER A 54 1.71 -44.46 70.87
N ASP A 55 0.45 -44.19 71.19
CA ASP A 55 -0.65 -44.05 70.23
C ASP A 55 -0.76 -42.58 69.76
N ILE A 56 -0.82 -42.37 68.44
CA ILE A 56 -1.14 -41.05 67.86
C ILE A 56 -2.47 -41.15 67.13
N THR A 57 -3.39 -40.26 67.48
CA THR A 57 -4.67 -40.10 66.78
C THR A 57 -4.54 -38.99 65.75
N VAL A 58 -4.80 -39.31 64.48
CA VAL A 58 -4.81 -38.35 63.37
C VAL A 58 -6.25 -38.18 62.90
N THR A 59 -6.74 -36.96 62.93
CA THR A 59 -8.03 -36.58 62.35
C THR A 59 -7.79 -36.07 60.94
N LEU A 60 -8.32 -36.77 59.94
CA LEU A 60 -8.33 -36.31 58.55
C LEU A 60 -9.63 -35.52 58.31
N VAL A 61 -9.49 -34.28 57.85
CA VAL A 61 -10.61 -33.44 57.40
C VAL A 61 -10.48 -33.27 55.89
N GLU A 62 -11.42 -33.84 55.14
CA GLU A 62 -11.49 -33.71 53.69
C GLU A 62 -12.27 -32.44 53.33
N PHE A 63 -11.71 -31.58 52.47
CA PHE A 63 -12.38 -30.38 51.97
C PHE A 63 -12.87 -30.59 50.53
N ASP A 64 -14.15 -30.34 50.28
CA ASP A 64 -14.71 -30.33 48.93
C ASP A 64 -14.34 -29.01 48.21
N PHE A 65 -13.33 -29.08 47.35
CA PHE A 65 -12.83 -27.95 46.56
C PHE A 65 -13.81 -27.47 45.47
N LYS A 66 -14.87 -28.22 45.17
CA LYS A 66 -15.81 -27.89 44.11
C LYS A 66 -16.74 -26.73 44.50
N ALA A 67 -17.10 -26.64 45.78
CA ALA A 67 -17.93 -25.56 46.32
C ALA A 67 -17.18 -24.20 46.37
N VAL A 68 -15.87 -24.23 46.66
CA VAL A 68 -15.02 -23.03 46.72
C VAL A 68 -14.89 -22.40 45.33
N PHE A 69 -14.75 -23.22 44.28
CA PHE A 69 -14.61 -22.73 42.91
C PHE A 69 -15.89 -22.10 42.36
N GLN A 70 -17.06 -22.56 42.81
CA GLN A 70 -18.35 -22.04 42.34
C GLN A 70 -18.68 -20.66 42.97
N MET A 71 -18.20 -20.38 44.19
CA MET A 71 -18.34 -19.07 44.82
C MET A 71 -17.53 -17.94 44.15
N PHE A 72 -16.41 -18.26 43.50
CA PHE A 72 -15.56 -17.25 42.84
C PHE A 72 -16.08 -16.79 41.47
N ASN A 73 -16.98 -17.56 40.85
CA ASN A 73 -17.41 -17.32 39.47
C ASN A 73 -18.70 -16.49 39.36
N GLU A 74 -19.44 -16.28 40.46
CA GLU A 74 -20.79 -15.68 40.42
C GLU A 74 -20.89 -14.27 41.01
N ASN A 75 -19.83 -13.69 41.58
CA ASN A 75 -19.88 -12.32 42.13
C ASN A 75 -19.01 -11.35 41.32
N SER A 76 -19.65 -10.34 40.73
CA SER A 76 -19.03 -9.12 40.21
C SER A 76 -18.29 -8.39 41.33
N PHE A 77 -16.98 -8.20 41.18
CA PHE A 77 -16.14 -7.61 42.23
C PHE A 77 -16.03 -6.09 42.13
N ASP A 78 -16.57 -5.40 43.13
CA ASP A 78 -15.84 -4.36 43.86
C ASP A 78 -14.90 -5.03 44.89
N PRO A 79 -13.80 -4.38 45.32
CA PRO A 79 -12.79 -5.02 46.16
C PRO A 79 -13.29 -5.31 47.59
N LEU A 80 -12.97 -6.51 48.10
CA LEU A 80 -13.33 -6.94 49.46
C LEU A 80 -12.50 -6.23 50.56
N PRO A 81 -13.06 -5.95 51.75
CA PRO A 81 -12.38 -5.24 52.83
C PRO A 81 -11.50 -6.15 53.69
N GLU A 82 -10.50 -5.54 54.36
CA GLU A 82 -9.51 -6.12 55.30
C GLU A 82 -10.04 -7.05 56.43
N GLN A 83 -11.35 -7.23 56.60
CA GLN A 83 -11.90 -7.99 57.72
C GLN A 83 -11.80 -9.51 57.57
N LEU A 84 -11.68 -10.06 56.35
CA LEU A 84 -11.55 -11.51 56.13
C LEU A 84 -10.13 -12.04 56.38
N SER A 85 -9.09 -11.20 56.26
CA SER A 85 -7.72 -11.59 56.61
C SER A 85 -7.53 -11.70 58.13
N CYS A 86 -8.24 -10.88 58.90
CA CYS A 86 -8.18 -10.89 60.37
C CYS A 86 -8.89 -12.08 61.01
N GLN A 87 -9.99 -12.59 60.43
CA GLN A 87 -10.71 -13.74 60.99
C GLN A 87 -9.95 -15.08 60.85
N LEU A 88 -9.20 -15.27 59.76
CA LEU A 88 -8.39 -16.48 59.55
C LEU A 88 -7.15 -16.53 60.47
N VAL A 89 -6.64 -15.37 60.92
CA VAL A 89 -5.53 -15.30 61.87
C VAL A 89 -6.01 -15.49 63.32
N GLN A 90 -7.23 -15.04 63.66
CA GLN A 90 -7.79 -15.19 65.02
C GLN A 90 -8.22 -16.63 65.36
N MET A 91 -8.56 -17.48 64.38
CA MET A 91 -8.87 -18.89 64.66
C MET A 91 -7.63 -19.75 64.95
N ALA A 92 -6.43 -19.26 64.61
CA ALA A 92 -5.16 -19.96 64.85
C ALA A 92 -4.54 -19.68 66.24
N GLN A 93 -5.16 -18.84 67.07
CA GLN A 93 -4.67 -18.47 68.40
C GLN A 93 -5.71 -18.75 69.48
N GLN A 94 -5.90 -20.02 69.85
CA GLN A 94 -6.45 -20.37 71.17
C GLN A 94 -5.31 -20.80 72.12
N PRO A 95 -5.31 -20.34 73.38
CA PRO A 95 -4.22 -20.59 74.31
C PRO A 95 -4.42 -21.91 75.08
N GLY A 96 -3.45 -22.81 74.98
CA GLY A 96 -3.40 -23.97 75.87
C GLY A 96 -2.52 -25.10 75.33
N CYS A 97 -1.20 -24.96 75.45
CA CYS A 97 -0.22 -26.02 75.74
C CYS A 97 1.20 -25.44 75.63
N SER A 98 1.88 -25.35 76.76
CA SER A 98 3.28 -24.97 76.89
C SER A 98 4.20 -26.14 76.54
N GLY A 99 5.19 -25.94 75.66
CA GLY A 99 6.34 -26.86 75.58
C GLY A 99 7.06 -26.94 74.22
N ASN A 100 8.12 -26.12 74.09
CA ASN A 100 9.28 -26.25 73.20
C ASN A 100 9.16 -26.13 71.65
N PRO A 101 10.23 -25.61 71.00
CA PRO A 101 10.16 -25.05 69.65
C PRO A 101 10.74 -26.04 68.62
N PHE A 102 10.02 -26.34 67.54
CA PHE A 102 10.59 -26.62 66.21
C PHE A 102 9.45 -26.92 65.21
N ARG A 103 9.60 -26.39 63.98
CA ARG A 103 8.78 -26.61 62.76
C ARG A 103 7.60 -25.65 62.52
N GLY A 104 7.94 -24.42 62.16
CA GLY A 104 7.19 -23.67 61.15
C GLY A 104 7.74 -23.97 59.76
N ILE A 105 7.28 -25.05 59.12
CA ILE A 105 7.53 -25.29 57.68
C ILE A 105 6.23 -25.80 57.05
N ARG A 106 5.89 -25.21 55.90
CA ARG A 106 4.91 -25.64 54.87
C ARG A 106 3.49 -25.06 54.91
N VAL A 107 3.37 -23.74 54.85
CA VAL A 107 2.25 -23.09 54.15
C VAL A 107 2.74 -21.98 53.22
N ASN A 108 3.80 -21.25 53.60
CA ASN A 108 4.40 -20.21 52.75
C ASN A 108 5.04 -20.74 51.45
N PHE A 109 5.43 -22.01 51.37
CA PHE A 109 6.08 -22.54 50.16
C PHE A 109 5.07 -22.80 49.01
N LEU A 110 3.81 -23.13 49.31
CA LEU A 110 2.79 -23.35 48.28
C LEU A 110 2.16 -22.04 47.78
N MET A 111 1.95 -21.04 48.65
CA MET A 111 1.51 -19.71 48.19
C MET A 111 2.59 -18.98 47.37
N THR A 112 3.87 -19.14 47.72
CA THR A 112 4.98 -18.54 46.96
C THR A 112 5.17 -19.20 45.58
N LEU A 113 4.91 -20.51 45.46
CA LEU A 113 4.91 -21.20 44.15
C LEU A 113 3.69 -20.82 43.29
N MET A 114 2.52 -20.56 43.88
CA MET A 114 1.35 -20.10 43.13
C MET A 114 1.45 -18.61 42.73
N THR A 115 2.14 -17.77 43.50
CA THR A 115 2.36 -16.35 43.14
C THR A 115 3.56 -16.10 42.22
N GLN A 116 4.54 -17.01 42.15
CA GLN A 116 5.68 -16.89 41.21
C GLN A 116 5.37 -17.34 39.79
N THR A 117 4.18 -17.90 39.55
CA THR A 117 3.67 -18.15 38.21
C THR A 117 2.55 -17.16 37.94
N ILE A 118 2.88 -15.87 37.79
CA ILE A 118 2.06 -15.01 36.92
C ILE A 118 2.28 -15.58 35.52
N SER A 119 1.66 -16.71 35.22
CA SER A 119 1.37 -17.11 33.85
C SER A 119 0.76 -15.88 33.23
N LEU A 120 1.27 -15.39 32.10
CA LEU A 120 0.51 -14.50 31.22
C LEU A 120 -0.86 -15.15 31.07
N HIS A 121 -1.83 -14.72 31.88
CA HIS A 121 -3.10 -15.40 31.96
C HIS A 121 -3.70 -15.30 30.56
N PRO A 122 -4.28 -16.36 29.98
CA PRO A 122 -4.85 -16.30 28.64
C PRO A 122 -5.78 -15.11 28.40
N GLN A 123 -6.36 -14.54 29.47
CA GLN A 123 -7.19 -13.34 29.43
C GLN A 123 -6.39 -12.05 29.18
N HIS A 124 -5.21 -11.87 29.79
CA HIS A 124 -4.34 -10.71 29.50
C HIS A 124 -3.72 -10.78 28.10
N PHE A 125 -3.48 -11.99 27.59
CA PHE A 125 -3.01 -12.17 26.21
C PHE A 125 -4.02 -11.67 25.18
N LYS A 126 -5.33 -11.86 25.43
CA LYS A 126 -6.42 -11.44 24.52
C LYS A 126 -6.48 -9.92 24.29
N GLN A 127 -5.95 -9.13 25.21
CA GLN A 127 -5.87 -7.67 25.13
C GLN A 127 -4.44 -7.19 24.79
N SER A 128 -3.52 -8.09 24.52
CA SER A 128 -2.13 -7.73 24.29
C SER A 128 -1.92 -7.06 22.94
N ASP A 129 -0.94 -6.16 22.89
CA ASP A 129 -0.55 -5.45 21.66
C ASP A 129 0.05 -6.37 20.58
N LEU A 130 0.27 -7.65 20.88
CA LEU A 130 0.71 -8.64 19.90
C LEU A 130 -0.36 -8.97 18.86
N LEU A 131 -1.63 -8.75 19.19
CA LEU A 131 -2.77 -9.03 18.30
C LEU A 131 -3.14 -7.83 17.41
N ARG A 132 -2.38 -6.74 17.52
CA ARG A 132 -2.48 -5.58 16.63
C ARG A 132 -1.59 -5.80 15.41
N GLY A 133 -2.06 -5.33 14.27
CA GLY A 133 -1.28 -5.40 13.05
C GLY A 133 -0.11 -4.43 13.08
N VAL A 134 0.86 -4.69 12.22
CA VAL A 134 2.10 -3.92 12.09
C VAL A 134 2.23 -3.50 10.63
N THR A 135 2.47 -2.22 10.41
CA THR A 135 2.69 -1.64 9.08
C THR A 135 4.16 -1.33 8.90
N PHE A 136 4.62 -1.49 7.65
CA PHE A 136 5.98 -1.21 7.26
C PHE A 136 5.99 -0.05 6.25
N GLY A 137 6.46 1.11 6.67
CA GLY A 137 6.62 2.25 5.76
C GLY A 137 8.01 2.25 5.12
N SER A 138 8.11 2.72 3.87
CA SER A 138 9.39 2.84 3.15
C SER A 138 10.39 3.82 3.81
N SER A 139 9.91 4.66 4.73
CA SER A 139 10.74 5.61 5.49
C SER A 139 10.64 5.42 7.01
N THR A 140 9.67 4.64 7.49
CA THR A 140 9.37 4.51 8.92
C THR A 140 9.67 3.11 9.40
N GLN A 141 10.14 3.01 10.65
CA GLN A 141 10.35 1.73 11.33
C GLN A 141 9.03 0.95 11.42
N PRO A 142 9.06 -0.39 11.53
CA PRO A 142 7.86 -1.19 11.79
C PRO A 142 7.10 -0.62 12.97
N TYR A 143 5.87 -0.16 12.74
CA TYR A 143 5.05 0.47 13.76
C TYR A 143 3.76 -0.30 13.94
N LYS A 144 3.34 -0.40 15.20
CA LYS A 144 2.10 -1.08 15.57
C LYS A 144 0.91 -0.19 15.25
N CYS A 145 -0.10 -0.74 14.63
CA CYS A 145 -1.36 -0.05 14.38
C CYS A 145 -2.19 0.05 15.66
N SER A 146 -3.07 1.04 15.70
CA SER A 146 -3.93 1.31 16.87
C SER A 146 -5.06 0.28 17.01
N ARG A 147 -5.38 -0.48 15.97
CA ARG A 147 -6.48 -1.46 15.97
C ARG A 147 -5.99 -2.88 16.16
N GLN A 148 -6.70 -3.62 17.01
CA GLN A 148 -6.55 -5.06 17.11
C GLN A 148 -7.19 -5.72 15.90
N VAL A 149 -6.44 -6.53 15.17
CA VAL A 149 -6.91 -7.12 13.90
C VAL A 149 -7.43 -8.54 14.11
N PHE A 150 -7.00 -9.22 15.19
CA PHE A 150 -7.34 -10.61 15.46
C PHE A 150 -7.60 -10.89 16.94
N TYR A 151 -8.33 -11.96 17.22
CA TYR A 151 -8.36 -12.62 18.53
C TYR A 151 -7.83 -14.04 18.41
N VAL A 152 -7.30 -14.58 19.51
CA VAL A 152 -7.00 -16.01 19.60
C VAL A 152 -8.30 -16.77 19.80
N ARG A 153 -8.53 -17.81 18.98
CA ARG A 153 -9.71 -18.68 19.08
C ARG A 153 -9.80 -19.28 20.49
N GLU A 154 -11.02 -19.42 20.99
CA GLU A 154 -11.26 -20.08 22.28
C GLU A 154 -10.73 -21.51 22.28
N ASN A 155 -10.20 -21.95 23.42
CA ASN A 155 -9.60 -23.28 23.62
C ASN A 155 -8.35 -23.58 22.77
N THR A 156 -7.74 -22.56 22.15
CA THR A 156 -6.48 -22.74 21.45
C THR A 156 -5.34 -22.96 22.43
N VAL A 157 -4.57 -24.02 22.21
CA VAL A 157 -3.29 -24.24 22.89
C VAL A 157 -2.21 -23.46 22.13
N PHE A 158 -1.98 -22.21 22.53
CA PHE A 158 -0.80 -21.46 22.13
C PHE A 158 0.32 -21.67 23.15
N SER A 159 1.57 -21.71 22.69
CA SER A 159 2.68 -21.94 23.61
C SER A 159 3.23 -20.61 24.09
N VAL A 160 3.06 -20.37 25.38
CA VAL A 160 3.70 -19.28 26.10
C VAL A 160 4.72 -19.93 27.03
N ARG A 161 6.00 -19.84 26.66
CA ARG A 161 7.08 -20.49 27.41
C ARG A 161 7.87 -19.42 28.16
N PRO A 162 8.01 -19.53 29.50
CA PRO A 162 8.98 -18.71 30.19
C PRO A 162 10.37 -19.07 29.66
N CYS A 163 11.12 -18.06 29.26
CA CYS A 163 12.53 -18.17 28.94
C CYS A 163 13.25 -17.28 29.94
N GLN A 164 14.26 -17.80 30.62
CA GLN A 164 15.16 -16.97 31.41
C GLN A 164 16.51 -17.06 30.74
N GLY A 165 16.97 -15.95 30.20
CA GLY A 165 18.24 -15.90 29.51
C GLY A 165 18.56 -14.49 29.09
N VAL A 166 19.86 -14.24 29.00
CA VAL A 166 20.42 -13.02 28.43
C VAL A 166 21.30 -13.49 27.29
N SER A 167 21.04 -12.98 26.10
CA SER A 167 21.85 -13.31 24.93
C SER A 167 22.25 -12.06 24.19
N THR A 168 23.47 -12.07 23.67
CA THR A 168 23.95 -11.08 22.71
C THR A 168 23.82 -11.68 21.33
N GLU A 169 23.16 -10.94 20.44
CA GLU A 169 22.92 -11.31 19.06
C GLU A 169 23.66 -10.33 18.15
N GLU A 170 24.31 -10.87 17.13
CA GLU A 170 25.01 -10.09 16.12
C GLU A 170 24.47 -10.49 14.75
N LEU A 171 23.97 -9.50 14.01
CA LEU A 171 23.24 -9.68 12.77
C LEU A 171 23.88 -8.80 11.71
N TYR A 172 23.93 -9.32 10.48
CA TYR A 172 24.58 -8.68 9.33
C TYR A 172 23.56 -8.43 8.21
N PRO A 173 22.76 -7.35 8.31
CA PRO A 173 21.81 -6.95 7.27
C PRO A 173 22.47 -6.74 5.91
N THR A 174 21.75 -6.96 4.81
CA THR A 174 22.34 -6.76 3.47
C THR A 174 22.34 -5.30 3.02
N ASN A 175 21.46 -4.49 3.61
CA ASN A 175 21.21 -3.11 3.20
C ASN A 175 20.60 -2.28 4.37
N ASP A 176 20.39 -0.98 4.14
CA ASP A 176 19.79 -0.04 5.11
C ASP A 176 18.40 -0.52 5.57
N GLU A 177 17.55 -0.99 4.66
CA GLU A 177 16.19 -1.41 4.99
C GLU A 177 16.19 -2.65 5.92
N ASP A 178 16.95 -3.69 5.56
CA ASP A 178 17.14 -4.86 6.41
C ASP A 178 17.66 -4.44 7.80
N ALA A 179 18.59 -3.49 7.84
CA ALA A 179 19.19 -3.01 9.07
C ALA A 179 18.16 -2.31 9.98
N ARG A 180 17.23 -1.52 9.41
CA ARG A 180 16.14 -0.90 10.19
C ARG A 180 15.23 -1.94 10.83
N TYR A 181 14.87 -3.00 10.10
CA TYR A 181 13.99 -4.04 10.62
C TYR A 181 14.68 -4.83 11.74
N VAL A 182 15.92 -5.23 11.48
CA VAL A 182 16.74 -5.95 12.45
C VAL A 182 16.97 -5.11 13.71
N HIS A 183 17.27 -3.82 13.56
CA HIS A 183 17.40 -2.90 14.68
C HIS A 183 16.14 -2.88 15.58
N MET A 184 14.96 -3.09 14.97
CA MET A 184 13.66 -3.04 15.64
C MET A 184 13.18 -4.38 16.20
N GLY A 185 13.99 -5.43 16.14
CA GLY A 185 13.58 -6.76 16.58
C GLY A 185 12.97 -7.63 15.48
N TRP A 186 12.82 -7.13 14.25
CA TRP A 186 12.13 -7.82 13.17
C TRP A 186 13.08 -8.59 12.24
N PRO A 187 12.61 -9.66 11.57
CA PRO A 187 13.32 -10.26 10.45
C PRO A 187 13.47 -9.26 9.31
N ALA A 188 14.50 -9.43 8.48
CA ALA A 188 14.68 -8.62 7.27
C ALA A 188 13.46 -8.74 6.34
N PRO A 189 13.06 -7.68 5.61
CA PRO A 189 11.91 -7.70 4.70
C PRO A 189 11.86 -8.92 3.78
N GLY A 190 12.98 -9.28 3.15
CA GLY A 190 13.06 -10.43 2.25
C GLY A 190 12.88 -11.80 2.91
N SER A 191 12.91 -11.88 4.24
CA SER A 191 12.63 -13.08 5.03
C SER A 191 11.20 -13.14 5.57
N LEU A 192 10.44 -12.05 5.44
CA LEU A 192 9.03 -12.03 5.79
C LEU A 192 8.19 -12.67 4.66
N PRO A 193 7.04 -13.28 4.98
CA PRO A 193 6.11 -13.74 3.96
C PRO A 193 5.71 -12.63 3.00
N ALA A 194 5.61 -12.97 1.71
CA ALA A 194 5.16 -12.05 0.69
C ALA A 194 3.73 -11.54 0.98
N ARG A 195 3.55 -10.22 0.90
CA ARG A 195 2.25 -9.55 0.92
C ARG A 195 1.69 -9.53 -0.50
N PRO A 196 0.35 -9.57 -0.67
CA PRO A 196 -0.25 -9.51 -2.00
C PRO A 196 0.20 -8.30 -2.83
N TRP A 197 0.48 -7.16 -2.19
CA TRP A 197 0.93 -5.92 -2.83
C TRP A 197 2.45 -5.75 -2.94
N ASP A 198 3.27 -6.72 -2.52
CA ASP A 198 4.73 -6.61 -2.68
C ASP A 198 5.15 -6.53 -4.15
N THR A 199 4.34 -7.07 -5.06
CA THR A 199 4.53 -6.93 -6.51
C THR A 199 4.53 -5.47 -6.94
N VAL A 200 3.66 -4.66 -6.32
CA VAL A 200 3.43 -3.25 -6.63
C VAL A 200 4.53 -2.35 -6.08
N PHE A 201 5.04 -2.68 -4.89
CA PHE A 201 6.00 -1.89 -4.15
C PHE A 201 7.34 -2.61 -4.08
N GLN A 202 7.94 -2.83 -5.25
CA GLN A 202 9.36 -3.19 -5.28
C GLN A 202 10.15 -1.94 -4.91
N LEU A 203 10.60 -1.86 -3.65
CA LEU A 203 11.52 -0.82 -3.25
C LEU A 203 12.76 -0.88 -4.17
N PRO A 204 13.26 0.28 -4.63
CA PRO A 204 14.53 0.33 -5.32
C PRO A 204 15.55 -0.39 -4.44
N ARG A 205 16.19 -1.44 -4.96
CA ARG A 205 17.28 -2.08 -4.25
C ARG A 205 18.32 -0.99 -4.00
N SER A 206 18.48 -0.61 -2.74
CA SER A 206 19.47 0.39 -2.36
C SER A 206 20.80 -0.05 -2.96
N SER A 207 21.48 0.84 -3.69
CA SER A 207 22.83 0.60 -4.18
C SER A 207 23.66 0.10 -3.02
N SER A 208 24.31 -1.06 -3.17
CA SER A 208 25.15 -1.66 -2.13
C SER A 208 26.09 -0.61 -1.57
N SER A 209 25.82 -0.14 -0.35
CA SER A 209 26.74 0.76 0.36
C SER A 209 28.08 0.04 0.52
N GLN A 210 29.19 0.75 0.37
CA GLN A 210 30.55 0.19 0.37
C GLN A 210 31.01 -0.46 1.70
N GLY A 211 30.13 -0.62 2.69
CA GLY A 211 30.45 -1.20 3.99
C GLY A 211 29.45 -2.26 4.45
N THR A 212 29.90 -3.11 5.36
CA THR A 212 29.11 -4.20 5.92
C THR A 212 28.19 -3.66 7.01
N TRP A 213 26.87 -3.70 6.79
CA TRP A 213 25.90 -3.36 7.82
C TRP A 213 25.98 -4.36 8.97
N VAL A 214 25.85 -3.85 10.19
CA VAL A 214 25.83 -4.69 11.38
C VAL A 214 24.89 -4.16 12.44
N SER A 215 24.15 -5.05 13.09
CA SER A 215 23.29 -4.77 14.22
C SER A 215 23.64 -5.71 15.37
N ARG A 216 24.07 -5.14 16.49
CA ARG A 216 24.37 -5.89 17.71
C ARG A 216 23.31 -5.58 18.75
N ARG A 217 22.77 -6.62 19.36
CA ARG A 217 21.67 -6.51 20.33
C ARG A 217 21.96 -7.35 21.55
N MET A 218 21.66 -6.81 22.72
CA MET A 218 21.55 -7.58 23.95
C MET A 218 20.07 -7.76 24.24
N VAL A 219 19.62 -9.00 24.38
CA VAL A 219 18.22 -9.33 24.66
C VAL A 219 18.11 -10.05 26.00
N VAL A 220 17.27 -9.51 26.89
CA VAL A 220 16.86 -10.14 28.14
C VAL A 220 15.54 -10.84 27.86
N LEU A 221 15.61 -12.16 27.66
CA LEU A 221 14.50 -13.01 27.30
C LEU A 221 13.66 -13.29 28.54
N LYS A 222 12.34 -13.12 28.44
CA LYS A 222 11.39 -13.44 29.52
C LYS A 222 10.35 -14.46 29.08
N TRP A 223 9.79 -14.26 27.90
CA TRP A 223 8.77 -15.14 27.37
C TRP A 223 8.98 -15.34 25.88
N THR A 224 8.73 -16.55 25.42
CA THR A 224 8.56 -16.83 23.99
C THR A 224 7.11 -17.18 23.75
N ILE A 225 6.51 -16.52 22.78
CA ILE A 225 5.14 -16.75 22.32
C ILE A 225 5.23 -17.36 20.93
N SER A 226 4.44 -18.40 20.71
CA SER A 226 4.25 -19.02 19.40
C SER A 226 2.78 -19.30 19.17
N LEU A 227 2.28 -18.74 18.07
CA LEU A 227 0.92 -18.84 17.56
C LEU A 227 0.97 -19.49 16.18
N ARG A 228 -0.10 -20.20 15.81
CA ARG A 228 -0.31 -20.66 14.43
C ARG A 228 -1.37 -19.79 13.76
N VAL A 229 -1.33 -19.70 12.44
CA VAL A 229 -2.35 -18.98 11.65
C VAL A 229 -3.76 -19.47 11.98
N GLN A 230 -3.96 -20.78 12.08
CA GLN A 230 -5.25 -21.42 12.38
C GLN A 230 -5.82 -21.12 13.77
N ASP A 231 -4.98 -20.58 14.67
CA ASP A 231 -5.33 -20.22 16.04
C ASP A 231 -5.89 -18.79 16.13
N LEU A 232 -5.75 -18.02 15.05
CA LEU A 232 -6.17 -16.63 14.96
C LEU A 232 -7.49 -16.50 14.19
N VAL A 233 -8.33 -15.58 14.64
CA VAL A 233 -9.60 -15.24 13.99
C VAL A 233 -9.64 -13.73 13.74
N PRO A 234 -9.87 -13.27 12.50
CA PRO A 234 -10.01 -11.85 12.20
C PRO A 234 -11.17 -11.23 12.96
N VAL A 235 -10.99 -9.99 13.42
CA VAL A 235 -12.09 -9.24 14.01
C VAL A 235 -13.09 -8.83 12.92
N GLU A 236 -14.38 -8.89 13.25
CA GLU A 236 -15.45 -8.57 12.30
C GLU A 236 -15.29 -7.19 11.63
N PRO A 237 -14.90 -6.11 12.34
CA PRO A 237 -14.75 -4.81 11.68
C PRO A 237 -13.60 -4.77 10.65
N PHE A 238 -12.57 -5.61 10.77
CA PHE A 238 -11.52 -5.74 9.76
C PHE A 238 -12.03 -6.44 8.50
N ILE A 239 -12.81 -7.53 8.68
CA ILE A 239 -13.47 -8.23 7.56
C ILE A 239 -14.40 -7.28 6.83
N SER A 240 -15.30 -6.61 7.56
CA SER A 240 -16.25 -5.64 7.03
C SER A 240 -15.56 -4.50 6.27
N ALA A 241 -14.45 -3.97 6.79
CA ALA A 241 -13.69 -2.93 6.10
C ALA A 241 -13.05 -3.44 4.80
N THR A 242 -12.52 -4.67 4.81
CA THR A 242 -11.96 -5.32 3.62
C THR A 242 -13.04 -5.57 2.56
N GLU A 243 -14.23 -6.02 2.97
CA GLU A 243 -15.36 -6.19 2.08
C GLU A 243 -15.83 -4.88 1.47
N ALA A 244 -15.94 -3.82 2.27
CA ALA A 244 -16.32 -2.49 1.79
C ALA A 244 -15.32 -1.99 0.75
N ALA A 245 -14.02 -2.12 1.01
CA ALA A 245 -12.98 -1.78 0.05
C ALA A 245 -13.09 -2.58 -1.26
N LEU A 246 -13.41 -3.87 -1.18
CA LEU A 246 -13.62 -4.71 -2.38
C LEU A 246 -14.94 -4.44 -3.12
N ARG A 247 -15.86 -3.64 -2.55
CA ARG A 247 -17.11 -3.22 -3.22
C ARG A 247 -16.94 -1.94 -4.04
N GLU A 248 -15.79 -1.30 -3.98
CA GLU A 248 -15.49 -0.15 -4.83
C GLU A 248 -15.70 -0.51 -6.32
N PRO A 249 -16.23 0.41 -7.14
CA PRO A 249 -16.71 0.11 -8.49
C PRO A 249 -15.56 -0.16 -9.48
N THR A 250 -14.35 0.30 -9.17
CA THR A 250 -13.19 0.18 -10.05
C THR A 250 -12.05 -0.54 -9.32
N SER A 251 -11.22 -1.29 -10.05
CA SER A 251 -10.05 -1.97 -9.46
C SER A 251 -9.07 -1.00 -8.79
N VAL A 252 -8.91 0.21 -9.34
CA VAL A 252 -8.11 1.29 -8.76
C VAL A 252 -8.66 1.66 -7.37
N GLY A 253 -9.96 1.97 -7.30
CA GLY A 253 -10.63 2.30 -6.04
C GLY A 253 -10.57 1.16 -5.03
N GLN A 254 -10.72 -0.09 -5.48
CA GLN A 254 -10.56 -1.26 -4.62
C GLN A 254 -9.16 -1.35 -4.01
N MET A 255 -8.11 -1.15 -4.82
CA MET A 255 -6.72 -1.19 -4.34
C MET A 255 -6.43 -0.05 -3.35
N GLU A 256 -6.91 1.16 -3.63
CA GLU A 256 -6.73 2.33 -2.77
C GLU A 256 -7.47 2.19 -1.44
N ALA A 257 -8.73 1.74 -1.48
CA ALA A 257 -9.50 1.46 -0.28
C ALA A 257 -8.84 0.36 0.55
N LEU A 258 -8.31 -0.70 -0.07
CA LEU A 258 -7.55 -1.74 0.65
C LEU A 258 -6.25 -1.20 1.24
N ARG A 259 -5.51 -0.33 0.55
CA ARG A 259 -4.33 0.35 1.12
C ARG A 259 -4.70 1.14 2.38
N SER A 260 -5.83 1.84 2.37
CA SER A 260 -6.35 2.55 3.55
C SER A 260 -6.70 1.59 4.70
N VAL A 261 -7.30 0.44 4.39
CA VAL A 261 -7.54 -0.63 5.36
C VAL A 261 -6.21 -1.11 5.95
N PHE A 262 -5.21 -1.46 5.15
CA PHE A 262 -3.94 -1.97 5.65
C PHE A 262 -3.13 -0.91 6.41
N ALA A 263 -3.18 0.36 6.01
CA ALA A 263 -2.58 1.44 6.79
C ALA A 263 -3.22 1.57 8.19
N THR A 264 -4.53 1.35 8.30
CA THR A 264 -5.29 1.46 9.55
C THR A 264 -5.14 0.25 10.47
N TRP A 265 -5.16 -0.95 9.88
CA TRP A 265 -5.21 -2.21 10.62
C TRP A 265 -3.82 -2.85 10.77
N GLY A 266 -2.91 -2.62 9.82
CA GLY A 266 -1.61 -3.27 9.74
C GLY A 266 -1.46 -4.04 8.43
N GLU A 267 -0.27 -4.57 8.22
CA GLU A 267 0.07 -5.41 7.06
C GLU A 267 0.45 -6.83 7.49
N MET A 268 1.09 -6.95 8.64
CA MET A 268 1.53 -8.22 9.21
C MET A 268 1.11 -8.36 10.68
N ILE A 269 1.15 -9.59 11.18
CA ILE A 269 1.05 -9.91 12.61
C ILE A 269 2.18 -10.86 13.03
N PRO A 270 2.82 -10.67 14.20
CA PRO A 270 3.77 -11.63 14.74
C PRO A 270 3.10 -12.97 15.08
N LEU A 271 3.65 -14.08 14.59
CA LEU A 271 3.27 -15.43 14.98
C LEU A 271 4.21 -16.02 16.04
N SER A 272 5.50 -15.71 15.93
CA SER A 272 6.48 -16.08 16.94
C SER A 272 7.25 -14.85 17.39
N ALA A 273 7.21 -14.56 18.68
CA ALA A 273 7.79 -13.36 19.25
C ALA A 273 8.40 -13.65 20.62
N VAL A 274 9.38 -12.84 20.99
CA VAL A 274 10.00 -12.82 22.31
C VAL A 274 9.58 -11.55 23.02
N ILE A 275 9.08 -11.71 24.25
CA ILE A 275 8.81 -10.62 25.18
C ILE A 275 9.97 -10.51 26.17
N GLY A 276 10.40 -9.28 26.43
CA GLY A 276 11.44 -8.97 27.40
C GLY A 276 11.94 -7.54 27.28
N CYS A 277 13.25 -7.36 27.46
CA CYS A 277 13.95 -6.09 27.30
C CYS A 277 15.11 -6.24 26.29
N SER A 278 15.44 -5.19 25.54
CA SER A 278 16.58 -5.22 24.62
C SER A 278 17.32 -3.91 24.51
N LEU A 279 18.63 -3.99 24.31
CA LEU A 279 19.50 -2.91 23.84
C LEU A 279 19.94 -3.23 22.42
N ALA A 280 19.90 -2.25 21.52
CA ALA A 280 20.33 -2.43 20.13
C ALA A 280 21.18 -1.25 19.66
N ALA A 281 22.25 -1.53 18.93
CA ALA A 281 23.04 -0.56 18.18
C ALA A 281 23.20 -1.05 16.74
N THR A 282 23.14 -0.15 15.77
CA THR A 282 23.20 -0.51 14.34
C THR A 282 23.97 0.52 13.53
N GLY A 283 24.84 0.03 12.66
CA GLY A 283 25.81 0.85 11.93
C GLY A 283 26.50 0.07 10.82
N ILE A 284 27.60 0.63 10.33
CA ILE A 284 28.43 0.05 9.27
C ILE A 284 29.82 -0.24 9.83
N LEU A 285 30.37 -1.40 9.49
CA LEU A 285 31.76 -1.77 9.74
C LEU A 285 32.64 -1.38 8.57
N GLY A 286 33.82 -0.85 8.87
CA GLY A 286 34.90 -0.70 7.89
C GLY A 286 35.35 -2.04 7.32
N SER A 287 35.93 -2.02 6.12
CA SER A 287 36.43 -3.23 5.45
C SER A 287 37.42 -4.00 6.34
N ASN A 288 37.27 -5.32 6.41
CA ASN A 288 38.11 -6.24 7.19
C ASN A 288 38.10 -6.02 8.71
N GLN A 289 37.03 -5.42 9.26
CA GLN A 289 36.87 -5.25 10.70
C GLN A 289 35.76 -6.12 11.27
N ASN A 290 35.93 -6.53 12.53
CA ASN A 290 34.89 -7.16 13.35
C ASN A 290 34.37 -6.14 14.37
N LEU A 291 33.14 -6.34 14.86
CA LEU A 291 32.55 -5.50 15.92
C LEU A 291 33.39 -5.46 17.20
N THR A 292 34.00 -6.60 17.53
CA THR A 292 34.93 -6.75 18.65
C THR A 292 36.36 -6.54 18.16
N GLY A 293 36.91 -5.36 18.41
CA GLY A 293 38.32 -5.00 18.20
C GLY A 293 39.14 -5.04 19.49
N ASP A 294 40.45 -4.83 19.37
CA ASP A 294 41.32 -4.64 20.52
C ASP A 294 40.89 -3.37 21.28
N THR A 295 40.60 -3.50 22.58
CA THR A 295 40.09 -2.41 23.46
C THR A 295 41.01 -1.20 23.46
N SER A 296 42.28 -1.38 23.08
CA SER A 296 43.29 -0.33 22.87
C SER A 296 42.95 0.66 21.75
N THR A 297 42.05 0.30 20.82
CA THR A 297 41.65 1.14 19.67
C THR A 297 40.38 1.96 19.92
N TYR A 298 39.71 1.76 21.05
CA TYR A 298 38.53 2.52 21.44
C TYR A 298 38.93 3.97 21.77
N ARG A 299 38.73 4.89 20.83
CA ARG A 299 38.81 6.34 21.07
C ARG A 299 37.39 6.90 21.18
N PRO A 300 36.82 7.04 22.38
CA PRO A 300 35.54 7.73 22.50
C PRO A 300 35.75 9.18 22.04
N PRO A 301 34.97 9.70 21.07
CA PRO A 301 34.96 11.12 20.81
C PRO A 301 34.58 11.85 22.10
N ASP A 302 35.36 12.86 22.46
CA ASP A 302 35.33 13.61 23.72
C ASP A 302 34.03 14.43 23.88
N ARG A 303 32.90 13.73 24.10
CA ARG A 303 31.54 14.27 24.16
C ARG A 303 30.76 13.72 25.36
N GLY A 304 31.25 13.93 26.60
CA GLY A 304 30.51 13.68 27.84
C GLY A 304 29.97 12.24 28.04
N PRO A 305 29.21 11.96 29.12
CA PRO A 305 28.58 10.66 29.32
C PRO A 305 27.31 10.58 28.46
N ASP A 306 27.48 10.40 27.15
CA ASP A 306 26.37 10.13 26.25
C ASP A 306 25.84 8.72 26.52
N MET A 307 24.54 8.59 26.82
CA MET A 307 23.79 7.32 26.97
C MET A 307 24.17 6.31 25.88
N MET A 308 24.48 6.82 24.70
CA MET A 308 24.87 6.04 23.54
C MET A 308 26.23 5.35 23.68
N GLN A 309 27.22 6.01 24.28
CA GLN A 309 28.52 5.39 24.60
C GLN A 309 28.36 4.31 25.67
N MET A 310 27.44 4.51 26.63
CA MET A 310 27.12 3.48 27.61
C MET A 310 26.51 2.26 26.92
N ILE A 311 25.58 2.44 25.98
CA ILE A 311 25.01 1.31 25.23
C ILE A 311 26.10 0.58 24.44
N GLU A 312 26.96 1.30 23.71
CA GLU A 312 28.04 0.68 22.93
C GLU A 312 29.04 -0.08 23.79
N ARG A 313 29.44 0.49 24.94
CA ARG A 313 30.31 -0.19 25.91
C ARG A 313 29.68 -1.48 26.42
N ASN A 314 28.39 -1.48 26.73
CA ASN A 314 27.69 -2.67 27.25
C ASN A 314 27.36 -3.68 26.16
N LEU A 315 27.29 -3.25 24.89
CA LEU A 315 27.20 -4.14 23.74
C LEU A 315 28.57 -4.65 23.28
N ASP A 316 29.67 -4.22 23.92
CA ASP A 316 31.05 -4.57 23.54
C ASP A 316 31.35 -4.22 22.07
N ILE A 317 31.01 -2.98 21.69
CA ILE A 317 31.27 -2.40 20.37
C ILE A 317 32.57 -1.60 20.47
N THR A 318 33.66 -2.17 19.96
CA THR A 318 35.03 -1.64 20.16
C THR A 318 35.81 -1.37 18.86
N GLY A 319 35.27 -1.72 17.68
CA GLY A 319 35.88 -1.46 16.36
C GLY A 319 35.50 -0.11 15.71
N ASN A 320 35.94 0.15 14.45
CA ASN A 320 35.47 1.30 13.66
C ASN A 320 34.02 1.07 13.19
N PHE A 321 33.11 1.19 14.16
CA PHE A 321 31.69 1.11 13.99
C PHE A 321 31.15 2.51 13.68
N GLU A 322 30.76 2.74 12.42
CA GLU A 322 30.06 3.95 12.04
C GLU A 322 28.56 3.78 12.34
N ARG A 323 28.10 4.32 13.47
CA ARG A 323 26.69 4.28 13.85
C ARG A 323 25.81 4.95 12.79
N LYS A 324 24.74 4.27 12.38
CA LYS A 324 23.76 4.81 11.41
C LYS A 324 22.39 5.09 12.02
N TYR A 325 22.00 4.36 13.07
CA TYR A 325 20.75 4.60 13.80
C TYR A 325 21.01 4.94 15.26
N GLU A 326 20.05 5.63 15.87
CA GLU A 326 20.06 5.86 17.29
C GLU A 326 20.00 4.52 18.04
N SER A 327 20.82 4.35 19.09
CA SER A 327 20.79 3.16 19.93
C SER A 327 19.46 3.09 20.65
N ARG A 328 18.91 1.88 20.73
CA ARG A 328 17.54 1.69 21.18
C ARG A 328 17.47 0.84 22.42
N ILE A 329 16.72 1.31 23.41
CA ILE A 329 16.32 0.56 24.60
C ILE A 329 14.84 0.24 24.46
N GLN A 330 14.49 -1.04 24.43
CA GLN A 330 13.10 -1.48 24.34
C GLN A 330 12.74 -2.32 25.57
N GLY A 331 11.73 -1.87 26.32
CA GLY A 331 11.34 -2.46 27.60
C GLY A 331 12.29 -2.13 28.77
N GLY A 332 11.90 -2.52 29.99
CA GLY A 332 12.74 -2.42 31.19
C GLY A 332 12.99 -1.01 31.72
N TYR A 333 12.03 -0.08 31.57
CA TYR A 333 12.18 1.34 31.95
C TYR A 333 13.44 2.01 31.37
N PRO A 334 13.41 2.51 30.12
CA PRO A 334 14.54 3.23 29.53
C PRO A 334 15.08 4.39 30.39
N GLU A 335 14.21 4.99 31.21
CA GLU A 335 14.55 6.04 32.17
C GLU A 335 15.48 5.56 33.29
N ALA A 336 15.38 4.29 33.71
CA ALA A 336 16.28 3.72 34.71
C ALA A 336 17.70 3.61 34.14
N PHE A 337 17.82 3.29 32.84
CA PHE A 337 19.11 3.28 32.15
C PHE A 337 19.72 4.68 32.10
N SER A 338 18.94 5.69 31.70
CA SER A 338 19.45 7.06 31.56
C SER A 338 19.79 7.74 32.88
N LYS A 339 19.05 7.45 33.97
CA LYS A 339 19.28 8.04 35.30
C LYS A 339 20.31 7.29 36.14
N SER A 340 20.33 5.97 36.05
CA SER A 340 21.02 5.09 37.01
C SER A 340 21.96 4.09 36.36
N GLY A 341 22.10 4.13 35.03
CA GLY A 341 23.04 3.33 34.27
C GLY A 341 22.60 1.89 33.99
N PHE A 342 23.49 1.16 33.32
CA PHE A 342 23.21 -0.18 32.80
C PHE A 342 22.94 -1.20 33.89
N ASP A 343 23.73 -1.25 34.96
CA ASP A 343 23.57 -2.29 36.00
C ASP A 343 22.21 -2.20 36.70
N THR A 344 21.74 -0.96 36.94
CA THR A 344 20.41 -0.70 37.51
C THR A 344 19.31 -1.14 36.53
N TRP A 345 19.37 -0.67 35.28
CA TRP A 345 18.43 -1.08 34.24
C TRP A 345 18.40 -2.59 34.02
N PHE A 346 19.57 -3.24 34.02
CA PHE A 346 19.69 -4.67 33.78
C PHE A 346 19.13 -5.48 34.96
N SER A 347 19.42 -5.06 36.19
CA SER A 347 18.83 -5.66 37.39
C SER A 347 17.31 -5.57 37.35
N ASP A 348 16.77 -4.40 36.99
CA ASP A 348 15.33 -4.17 36.82
C ASP A 348 14.74 -5.02 35.68
N ALA A 349 15.42 -5.09 34.53
CA ALA A 349 15.00 -5.90 33.38
C ALA A 349 14.96 -7.40 33.69
N VAL A 350 15.88 -7.87 34.56
CA VAL A 350 15.95 -9.26 35.00
C VAL A 350 14.93 -9.56 36.11
N GLU A 351 14.44 -8.58 36.86
CA GLU A 351 13.43 -8.82 37.89
C GLU A 351 12.04 -9.17 37.28
N THR A 352 11.46 -10.29 37.71
CA THR A 352 10.18 -10.79 37.16
C THR A 352 8.97 -9.93 37.50
N LYS A 353 9.07 -9.08 38.52
CA LYS A 353 8.00 -8.18 38.95
C LYS A 353 7.78 -7.00 38.00
N ASN A 354 8.77 -6.68 37.16
CA ASN A 354 8.72 -5.57 36.21
C ASN A 354 8.05 -5.94 34.87
N TRP A 355 7.20 -6.96 34.88
CA TRP A 355 6.47 -7.43 33.70
C TRP A 355 5.65 -6.36 32.94
N PRO A 356 5.12 -5.29 33.57
CA PRO A 356 4.40 -4.24 32.84
C PRO A 356 5.29 -3.48 31.84
N THR A 357 6.61 -3.57 32.01
CA THR A 357 7.58 -2.91 31.11
C THR A 357 8.05 -3.78 29.96
N TRP A 358 7.77 -5.07 30.00
CA TRP A 358 8.27 -5.98 28.98
C TRP A 358 7.51 -5.77 27.68
N GLN A 359 8.25 -5.74 26.58
CA GLN A 359 7.70 -5.51 25.25
C GLN A 359 8.14 -6.63 24.30
N VAL A 360 7.53 -6.65 23.12
CA VAL A 360 7.97 -7.50 22.01
C VAL A 360 9.30 -6.98 21.49
N ILE A 361 10.39 -7.64 21.86
CA ILE A 361 11.77 -7.23 21.54
C ILE A 361 12.35 -7.97 20.33
N LYS A 362 11.75 -9.09 19.96
CA LYS A 362 12.16 -9.90 18.81
C LYS A 362 10.95 -10.58 18.19
N VAL A 363 10.85 -10.56 16.87
CA VAL A 363 9.89 -11.33 16.07
C VAL A 363 10.70 -12.34 15.27
N ASN A 364 10.38 -13.62 15.44
CA ASN A 364 11.02 -14.71 14.70
C ASN A 364 10.22 -15.10 13.46
N GLN A 365 8.89 -15.00 13.55
CA GLN A 365 7.96 -15.33 12.47
C GLN A 365 6.79 -14.37 12.49
N ALA A 366 6.33 -13.97 11.31
CA ALA A 366 5.14 -13.15 11.11
C ALA A 366 4.32 -13.72 9.95
N VAL A 367 3.09 -13.24 9.78
CA VAL A 367 2.24 -13.57 8.63
C VAL A 367 1.50 -12.33 8.15
N ALA A 368 1.24 -12.24 6.85
CA ALA A 368 0.40 -11.18 6.29
C ALA A 368 -1.03 -11.28 6.85
N ILE A 369 -1.61 -10.14 7.20
CA ILE A 369 -2.97 -10.13 7.77
C ILE A 369 -4.04 -10.63 6.78
N THR A 370 -3.73 -10.61 5.48
CA THR A 370 -4.58 -11.18 4.42
C THR A 370 -4.67 -12.69 4.45
N GLU A 371 -3.67 -13.39 4.98
CA GLU A 371 -3.71 -14.84 5.15
C GLU A 371 -4.73 -15.29 6.20
N LEU A 372 -5.14 -14.36 7.06
CA LEU A 372 -6.11 -14.59 8.13
C LEU A 372 -7.54 -14.23 7.69
N LEU A 373 -7.73 -13.67 6.50
CA LEU A 373 -9.05 -13.41 5.94
C LEU A 373 -9.77 -14.71 5.57
N PRO A 374 -11.12 -14.70 5.54
CA PRO A 374 -11.89 -15.76 4.90
C PRO A 374 -11.37 -16.08 3.50
N LYS A 375 -11.32 -17.37 3.14
CA LYS A 375 -10.72 -17.85 1.89
C LYS A 375 -11.20 -17.07 0.65
N SER A 376 -12.50 -16.79 0.56
CA SER A 376 -13.11 -16.05 -0.55
C SER A 376 -12.61 -14.60 -0.65
N LEU A 377 -12.41 -13.92 0.48
CA LEU A 377 -11.86 -12.56 0.49
C LEU A 377 -10.37 -12.56 0.18
N ARG A 378 -9.61 -13.50 0.74
CA ARG A 378 -8.19 -13.67 0.42
C ARG A 378 -7.97 -13.89 -1.07
N GLU A 379 -8.76 -14.77 -1.69
CA GLU A 379 -8.69 -15.01 -3.14
C GLU A 379 -9.02 -13.74 -3.95
N LYS A 380 -10.01 -12.95 -3.54
CA LYS A 380 -10.33 -11.67 -4.19
C LYS A 380 -9.20 -10.66 -4.07
N VAL A 381 -8.61 -10.50 -2.88
CA VAL A 381 -7.45 -9.63 -2.66
C VAL A 381 -6.26 -10.09 -3.50
N ASN A 382 -5.94 -11.38 -3.48
CA ASN A 382 -4.83 -11.94 -4.27
C ASN A 382 -5.07 -11.78 -5.77
N ARG A 383 -6.30 -11.96 -6.26
CA ARG A 383 -6.65 -11.74 -7.66
C ARG A 383 -6.52 -10.27 -8.03
N LEU A 384 -6.94 -9.35 -7.16
CA LEU A 384 -6.85 -7.92 -7.40
C LEU A 384 -5.39 -7.46 -7.53
N PHE A 385 -4.50 -7.92 -6.66
CA PHE A 385 -3.07 -7.60 -6.73
C PHE A 385 -2.25 -8.55 -7.62
N SER A 386 -2.91 -9.44 -8.38
CA SER A 386 -2.22 -10.24 -9.38
C SER A 386 -1.78 -9.37 -10.55
N TYR A 387 -0.67 -9.75 -11.19
CA TYR A 387 -0.10 -8.98 -12.31
C TYR A 387 -1.11 -8.69 -13.43
N GLY A 388 -1.99 -9.66 -13.76
CA GLY A 388 -3.02 -9.48 -14.79
C GLY A 388 -4.10 -8.44 -14.44
N SER A 389 -4.31 -8.16 -13.16
CA SER A 389 -5.22 -7.12 -12.69
C SER A 389 -4.52 -5.77 -12.50
N LEU A 390 -3.22 -5.78 -12.23
CA LEU A 390 -2.40 -4.57 -12.04
C LEU A 390 -2.04 -3.88 -13.35
N VAL A 391 -2.07 -4.61 -14.46
CA VAL A 391 -1.61 -4.10 -15.75
C VAL A 391 -2.72 -4.14 -16.78
N SER A 392 -2.91 -3.05 -17.52
CA SER A 392 -3.74 -3.02 -18.73
C SER A 392 -2.91 -2.61 -19.94
N ARG A 393 -3.34 -2.99 -21.15
CA ARG A 393 -2.66 -2.67 -22.41
C ARG A 393 -3.61 -1.95 -23.34
N SER A 394 -3.15 -0.89 -24.00
CA SER A 394 -3.93 -0.22 -25.04
C SER A 394 -4.03 -1.10 -26.30
N PRO A 395 -4.87 -0.76 -27.28
CA PRO A 395 -4.67 -1.24 -28.64
C PRO A 395 -3.27 -0.89 -29.16
N ALA A 396 -2.74 -1.71 -30.06
CA ALA A 396 -1.46 -1.46 -30.71
C ALA A 396 -1.65 -0.57 -31.95
N VAL A 397 -0.75 0.39 -32.16
CA VAL A 397 -0.72 1.34 -33.29
C VAL A 397 0.52 1.11 -34.15
N GLY A 398 0.40 1.35 -35.46
CA GLY A 398 1.45 1.08 -36.46
C GLY A 398 1.22 -0.23 -37.23
N LEU A 399 2.30 -0.86 -37.67
CA LEU A 399 2.28 -2.10 -38.45
C LEU A 399 1.65 -3.24 -37.62
N GLN A 400 0.61 -3.88 -38.15
CA GLN A 400 -0.06 -5.00 -37.49
C GLN A 400 0.81 -6.27 -37.60
N ALA A 401 1.69 -6.47 -36.62
CA ALA A 401 2.58 -7.62 -36.51
C ALA A 401 2.56 -8.18 -35.07
N PRO A 402 3.11 -9.39 -34.83
CA PRO A 402 3.39 -9.84 -33.48
C PRO A 402 4.34 -8.88 -32.76
N LEU A 403 4.07 -8.59 -31.49
CA LEU A 403 4.94 -7.75 -30.67
C LEU A 403 6.31 -8.42 -30.51
N GLY A 404 7.36 -7.67 -30.81
CA GLY A 404 8.75 -8.09 -30.66
C GLY A 404 9.34 -7.83 -29.27
N PHE A 405 8.70 -6.97 -28.47
CA PHE A 405 9.09 -6.69 -27.08
C PHE A 405 7.88 -6.32 -26.21
N ASP A 406 8.00 -6.58 -24.90
CA ASP A 406 7.00 -6.20 -23.89
C ASP A 406 7.66 -5.35 -22.80
N GLY A 407 7.25 -4.08 -22.71
CA GLY A 407 7.77 -3.12 -21.74
C GLY A 407 7.33 -3.36 -20.30
N ALA A 408 6.48 -4.35 -20.02
CA ALA A 408 6.09 -4.73 -18.67
C ALA A 408 6.79 -6.00 -18.17
N SER A 409 7.77 -6.53 -18.90
CA SER A 409 8.55 -7.71 -18.52
C SER A 409 9.37 -7.51 -17.24
N LEU A 410 9.71 -6.26 -16.91
CA LEU A 410 10.47 -5.89 -15.71
C LEU A 410 9.58 -5.70 -14.47
N GLY A 411 8.28 -6.00 -14.55
CA GLY A 411 7.33 -5.86 -13.45
C GLY A 411 6.67 -4.47 -13.37
N THR A 412 6.07 -4.15 -12.22
CA THR A 412 5.37 -2.88 -11.97
C THR A 412 6.31 -1.87 -11.31
N LYS A 413 7.14 -1.20 -12.12
CA LYS A 413 8.12 -0.20 -11.68
C LYS A 413 7.76 1.18 -12.20
N ASP A 414 8.10 2.23 -11.44
CA ASP A 414 7.89 3.60 -11.87
C ASP A 414 8.93 4.02 -12.91
N ILE A 415 8.45 4.64 -13.99
CA ILE A 415 9.31 5.22 -15.02
C ILE A 415 10.03 6.43 -14.42
N LYS A 416 11.34 6.49 -14.59
CA LYS A 416 12.17 7.66 -14.27
C LYS A 416 12.47 8.48 -15.50
N GLN A 417 12.75 7.81 -16.62
CA GLN A 417 13.17 8.44 -17.86
C GLN A 417 12.81 7.57 -19.06
N ILE A 418 12.54 8.19 -20.20
CA ILE A 418 12.39 7.54 -21.50
C ILE A 418 13.45 8.12 -22.44
N ASP A 419 14.22 7.24 -23.07
CA ASP A 419 15.24 7.62 -24.05
C ASP A 419 14.77 7.32 -25.46
N PHE A 420 15.11 8.21 -26.39
CA PHE A 420 14.68 8.15 -27.77
C PHE A 420 15.87 8.13 -28.73
N TRP A 421 15.69 7.37 -29.81
CA TRP A 421 16.53 7.44 -31.01
C TRP A 421 15.64 7.89 -32.16
N HIS A 422 15.96 9.02 -32.78
CA HIS A 422 15.23 9.51 -33.94
C HIS A 422 16.14 10.29 -34.88
N ASN A 423 15.77 10.37 -36.17
CA ASN A 423 16.49 11.15 -37.18
C ASN A 423 15.72 12.42 -37.61
N GLY A 424 14.70 12.82 -36.85
CA GLY A 424 13.82 13.95 -37.17
C GLY A 424 12.75 13.66 -38.23
N SER A 425 12.79 12.49 -38.87
CA SER A 425 11.76 12.01 -39.82
C SER A 425 10.97 10.83 -39.29
N VAL A 426 11.57 9.97 -38.47
CA VAL A 426 10.93 8.80 -37.86
C VAL A 426 11.50 8.53 -36.47
N LEU A 427 10.74 7.77 -35.67
CA LEU A 427 11.22 7.22 -34.41
C LEU A 427 11.92 5.87 -34.69
N LEU A 428 13.19 5.78 -34.35
CA LEU A 428 14.05 4.63 -34.66
C LEU A 428 14.02 3.58 -33.55
N ASP A 429 14.03 4.02 -32.29
CA ASP A 429 14.02 3.14 -31.12
C ASP A 429 13.61 3.91 -29.84
N ILE A 430 13.36 3.17 -28.77
CA ILE A 430 12.98 3.69 -27.46
C ILE A 430 13.49 2.78 -26.33
N SER A 431 13.84 3.36 -25.19
CA SER A 431 14.08 2.62 -23.95
C SER A 431 13.46 3.32 -22.74
N VAL A 432 13.12 2.55 -21.73
CA VAL A 432 12.52 3.03 -20.48
C VAL A 432 13.49 2.75 -19.34
N VAL A 433 13.89 3.80 -18.62
CA VAL A 433 14.70 3.73 -17.41
C VAL A 433 13.77 3.88 -16.22
N TYR A 434 13.82 2.91 -15.30
CA TYR A 434 12.98 2.90 -14.10
C TYR A 434 13.67 3.57 -12.91
N THR A 435 12.90 3.87 -11.86
CA THR A 435 13.40 4.53 -10.64
C THR A 435 14.48 3.72 -9.90
N ASP A 436 14.48 2.39 -10.05
CA ASP A 436 15.54 1.50 -9.55
C ASP A 436 16.75 1.38 -10.49
N SER A 437 16.81 2.22 -11.52
CA SER A 437 17.83 2.24 -12.57
C SER A 437 17.88 1.00 -13.48
N THR A 438 16.90 0.10 -13.39
CA THR A 438 16.75 -0.94 -14.43
C THR A 438 16.28 -0.31 -15.73
N VAL A 439 16.67 -0.92 -16.86
CA VAL A 439 16.39 -0.40 -18.21
C VAL A 439 15.70 -1.47 -19.04
N ALA A 440 14.59 -1.11 -19.68
CA ALA A 440 13.92 -1.92 -20.70
C ALA A 440 14.18 -1.32 -22.08
N GLY A 441 14.82 -2.08 -22.98
CA GLY A 441 15.32 -1.61 -24.27
C GLY A 441 16.76 -1.07 -24.18
N PRO A 442 17.30 -0.44 -25.25
CA PRO A 442 16.68 -0.28 -26.57
C PRO A 442 16.45 -1.62 -27.27
N TYR A 443 15.51 -1.69 -28.20
CA TYR A 443 15.04 -2.97 -28.75
C TYR A 443 15.57 -3.27 -30.16
N GLY A 444 16.12 -2.28 -30.86
CA GLY A 444 16.64 -2.40 -32.22
C GLY A 444 17.78 -1.44 -32.48
N PHE A 445 17.51 -0.35 -33.20
CA PHE A 445 18.52 0.62 -33.66
C PHE A 445 19.39 1.19 -32.52
N GLY A 446 18.82 1.45 -31.35
CA GLY A 446 19.49 2.08 -30.22
C GLY A 446 20.59 1.22 -29.59
N THR A 447 20.59 -0.10 -29.82
CA THR A 447 21.61 -1.02 -29.27
C THR A 447 23.05 -0.71 -29.70
N LYS A 448 23.23 0.00 -30.82
CA LYS A 448 24.54 0.34 -31.40
C LYS A 448 24.77 1.85 -31.54
N ASN A 449 23.77 2.66 -31.18
CA ASN A 449 23.76 4.09 -31.48
C ASN A 449 23.55 4.91 -30.21
N ARG A 450 23.99 6.17 -30.23
CA ARG A 450 23.82 7.07 -29.08
C ARG A 450 22.39 7.59 -29.00
N ILE A 451 21.92 7.77 -27.77
CA ILE A 451 20.64 8.40 -27.45
C ILE A 451 20.59 9.78 -28.13
N THR A 452 19.46 10.08 -28.76
CA THR A 452 19.22 11.38 -29.40
C THR A 452 18.60 12.37 -28.43
N ASP A 453 17.64 11.91 -27.63
CA ASP A 453 16.90 12.74 -26.68
C ASP A 453 16.39 11.90 -25.50
N SER A 454 16.01 12.56 -24.42
CA SER A 454 15.52 11.94 -23.19
C SER A 454 14.39 12.76 -22.57
N PHE A 455 13.36 12.08 -22.07
CA PHE A 455 12.29 12.65 -21.27
C PHE A 455 12.40 12.17 -19.83
N VAL A 456 12.63 13.08 -18.88
CA VAL A 456 12.88 12.76 -17.47
C VAL A 456 11.68 13.15 -16.62
N LEU A 457 11.27 12.25 -15.73
CA LEU A 457 10.21 12.47 -14.74
C LEU A 457 10.82 12.80 -13.39
N THR A 458 10.28 13.81 -12.71
CA THR A 458 10.63 14.12 -11.33
C THR A 458 9.91 13.17 -10.36
N ARG A 459 10.28 13.19 -9.08
CA ARG A 459 9.69 12.30 -8.08
C ARG A 459 8.19 12.60 -7.92
N GLY A 460 7.35 11.61 -8.20
CA GLY A 460 5.89 11.72 -8.11
C GLY A 460 5.23 12.10 -9.43
N GLU A 461 6.01 12.48 -10.45
CA GLU A 461 5.49 12.61 -11.81
C GLU A 461 5.34 11.24 -12.47
N PHE A 462 4.26 11.08 -13.23
CA PHE A 462 4.03 9.94 -14.09
C PHE A 462 3.29 10.36 -15.36
N ILE A 463 3.43 9.56 -16.41
CA ILE A 463 2.80 9.83 -17.70
C ILE A 463 1.35 9.35 -17.66
N THR A 464 0.42 10.24 -18.02
CA THR A 464 -1.02 9.94 -18.13
C THR A 464 -1.49 9.82 -19.57
N ASP A 465 -0.85 10.54 -20.50
CA ASP A 465 -1.26 10.61 -21.88
C ASP A 465 -0.07 10.35 -22.82
N VAL A 466 -0.32 9.57 -23.87
CA VAL A 466 0.65 9.30 -24.93
C VAL A 466 0.01 9.58 -26.27
N PHE A 467 0.64 10.44 -27.06
CA PHE A 467 0.26 10.77 -28.42
C PHE A 467 1.23 10.11 -29.37
N VAL A 468 0.72 9.26 -30.27
CA VAL A 468 1.56 8.52 -31.23
C VAL A 468 1.10 8.83 -32.65
N TRP A 469 2.02 9.30 -33.49
CA TRP A 469 1.81 9.42 -34.93
C TRP A 469 2.48 8.25 -35.63
N SER A 470 1.74 7.61 -36.54
CA SER A 470 2.24 6.45 -37.27
C SER A 470 1.72 6.39 -38.69
N THR A 471 2.55 5.85 -39.57
CA THR A 471 2.11 5.36 -40.88
C THR A 471 1.77 3.87 -40.77
N THR A 472 1.34 3.27 -41.88
CA THR A 472 1.10 1.83 -41.95
C THR A 472 2.31 0.96 -41.59
N ASN A 473 3.54 1.51 -41.69
CA ASN A 473 4.77 0.72 -41.56
C ASN A 473 5.72 1.21 -40.47
N THR A 474 5.55 2.43 -39.95
CA THR A 474 6.49 3.01 -38.98
C THR A 474 5.81 3.98 -38.04
N ILE A 475 6.31 4.03 -36.81
CA ILE A 475 6.03 5.11 -35.87
C ILE A 475 6.88 6.32 -36.28
N THR A 476 6.22 7.44 -36.53
CA THR A 476 6.89 8.66 -37.00
C THR A 476 7.26 9.57 -35.84
N SER A 477 6.38 9.69 -34.86
CA SER A 477 6.63 10.52 -33.67
C SER A 477 5.80 10.10 -32.46
N ILE A 478 6.28 10.50 -31.29
CA ILE A 478 5.62 10.31 -30.00
C ILE A 478 5.73 11.58 -29.15
N GLN A 479 4.73 11.82 -28.31
CA GLN A 479 4.70 12.89 -27.32
C GLN A 479 3.98 12.39 -26.06
N PHE A 480 4.34 12.90 -24.90
CA PHE A 480 3.80 12.49 -23.61
C PHE A 480 3.19 13.68 -22.87
N ALA A 481 2.17 13.44 -22.05
CA ALA A 481 1.77 14.37 -21.01
C ALA A 481 1.84 13.71 -19.64
N LYS A 482 2.27 14.51 -18.64
CA LYS A 482 2.39 14.10 -17.26
C LYS A 482 1.05 14.29 -16.52
N ASN A 483 0.95 13.69 -15.35
CA ASN A 483 -0.12 13.98 -14.38
C ASN A 483 -0.16 15.44 -13.92
N THR A 484 0.91 16.20 -14.11
CA THR A 484 0.99 17.65 -13.87
C THR A 484 0.52 18.49 -15.06
N ALA A 485 -0.07 17.87 -16.08
CA ALA A 485 -0.47 18.47 -17.36
C ALA A 485 0.67 19.02 -18.24
N GLU A 486 1.91 18.96 -17.77
CA GLU A 486 3.08 19.30 -18.58
C GLU A 486 3.23 18.32 -19.76
N VAL A 487 3.43 18.87 -20.95
CA VAL A 487 3.60 18.10 -22.19
C VAL A 487 5.07 18.07 -22.57
N SER A 488 5.58 16.89 -22.93
CA SER A 488 6.95 16.73 -23.43
C SER A 488 7.13 17.41 -24.80
N GLY A 489 8.39 17.57 -25.20
CA GLY A 489 8.72 17.75 -26.60
C GLY A 489 8.17 16.60 -27.46
N ARG A 490 8.06 16.83 -28.77
CA ARG A 490 7.72 15.78 -29.73
C ARG A 490 8.99 15.10 -30.22
N TYR A 491 9.08 13.79 -30.03
CA TYR A 491 10.23 13.00 -30.43
C TYR A 491 9.95 12.30 -31.76
N GLY A 492 10.83 12.48 -32.76
CA GLY A 492 10.63 11.98 -34.13
C GLY A 492 10.25 13.08 -35.13
N ALA A 493 9.31 12.80 -36.03
CA ALA A 493 8.83 13.71 -37.05
C ALA A 493 8.10 14.94 -36.46
N LEU A 494 8.58 16.15 -36.79
CA LEU A 494 7.87 17.41 -36.49
C LEU A 494 6.80 17.73 -37.53
N ALA A 495 7.04 17.33 -38.77
CA ALA A 495 6.11 17.31 -39.89
C ALA A 495 6.14 15.90 -40.49
N GLY A 496 4.99 15.30 -40.76
CA GLY A 496 4.99 13.89 -41.19
C GLY A 496 3.63 13.28 -41.43
N ALA A 497 3.65 12.15 -42.14
CA ALA A 497 2.48 11.35 -42.47
C ALA A 497 1.95 10.58 -41.24
N GLY A 498 0.67 10.24 -41.26
CA GLY A 498 0.06 9.41 -40.22
C GLY A 498 -0.81 10.17 -39.24
N ASP A 499 -1.93 9.58 -38.87
CA ASP A 499 -2.88 10.20 -37.96
C ASP A 499 -2.49 9.92 -36.50
N PRO A 500 -2.68 10.90 -35.61
CA PRO A 500 -2.40 10.74 -34.20
C PRO A 500 -3.38 9.75 -33.56
N THR A 501 -2.83 8.84 -32.77
CA THR A 501 -3.58 8.03 -31.81
C THR A 501 -3.28 8.54 -30.41
N VAL A 502 -4.33 8.76 -29.61
CA VAL A 502 -4.20 9.22 -28.22
C VAL A 502 -4.49 8.06 -27.28
N PHE A 503 -3.61 7.86 -26.29
CA PHE A 503 -3.80 6.88 -25.23
C PHE A 503 -3.75 7.57 -23.87
N ASN A 504 -4.85 7.50 -23.11
CA ASN A 504 -4.94 8.10 -21.78
C ASN A 504 -5.38 7.10 -20.69
N GLN A 505 -6.12 6.04 -21.06
CA GLN A 505 -6.63 5.00 -20.13
C GLN A 505 -7.30 5.56 -18.86
N GLY A 506 -7.93 6.74 -18.95
CA GLY A 506 -8.55 7.42 -17.82
C GLY A 506 -7.55 7.98 -16.81
N GLY A 507 -6.35 8.38 -17.23
CA GLY A 507 -5.30 8.95 -16.39
C GLY A 507 -4.49 7.92 -15.61
N ARG A 508 -4.50 6.66 -16.02
CA ARG A 508 -3.64 5.64 -15.43
C ARG A 508 -2.17 5.97 -15.70
N ALA A 509 -1.28 5.58 -14.80
CA ALA A 509 0.15 5.78 -15.02
C ALA A 509 0.68 4.83 -16.09
N LEU A 510 1.47 5.35 -17.04
CA LEU A 510 2.21 4.52 -17.99
C LEU A 510 3.24 3.66 -17.22
N LEU A 511 3.18 2.35 -17.42
CA LEU A 511 4.13 1.38 -16.87
C LEU A 511 5.32 1.15 -17.80
N GLY A 512 5.05 1.13 -19.11
CA GLY A 512 6.03 0.77 -20.10
C GLY A 512 5.43 0.74 -21.49
N ILE A 513 6.26 0.36 -22.45
CA ILE A 513 5.94 0.40 -23.86
C ILE A 513 6.28 -0.96 -24.47
N SER A 514 5.32 -1.58 -25.14
CA SER A 514 5.48 -2.81 -25.91
C SER A 514 5.39 -2.49 -27.40
N GLY A 515 5.89 -3.35 -28.27
CA GLY A 515 5.88 -3.04 -29.70
C GLY A 515 6.68 -3.99 -30.55
N SER A 516 6.93 -3.59 -31.79
CA SER A 516 7.82 -4.28 -32.72
C SER A 516 8.78 -3.29 -33.37
N VAL A 517 10.01 -3.76 -33.61
CA VAL A 517 11.08 -3.00 -34.26
C VAL A 517 11.60 -3.74 -35.49
N THR A 518 12.13 -2.98 -36.43
CA THR A 518 13.06 -3.48 -37.44
C THR A 518 14.48 -3.05 -37.07
N ALA A 519 15.46 -3.39 -37.92
CA ALA A 519 16.83 -2.89 -37.74
C ALA A 519 16.95 -1.35 -37.80
N THR A 520 15.95 -0.67 -38.39
CA THR A 520 16.02 0.77 -38.71
C THR A 520 14.85 1.58 -38.21
N SER A 521 13.80 0.99 -37.65
CA SER A 521 12.64 1.75 -37.19
C SER A 521 11.79 1.02 -36.16
N LEU A 522 11.10 1.81 -35.35
CA LEU A 522 10.00 1.34 -34.54
C LEU A 522 8.75 1.23 -35.43
N THR A 523 8.16 0.05 -35.49
CA THR A 523 7.08 -0.26 -36.46
C THR A 523 5.70 -0.30 -35.83
N GLN A 524 5.64 -0.70 -34.56
CA GLN A 524 4.39 -0.82 -33.82
C GLN A 524 4.63 -0.45 -32.36
N LEU A 525 3.61 0.14 -31.73
CA LEU A 525 3.63 0.48 -30.31
C LEU A 525 2.32 0.10 -29.63
N GLN A 526 2.43 -0.31 -28.37
CA GLN A 526 1.34 -0.56 -27.46
C GLN A 526 1.71 -0.02 -26.08
N MET A 527 0.85 0.82 -25.52
CA MET A 527 1.09 1.41 -24.20
C MET A 527 0.65 0.42 -23.13
N VAL A 528 1.47 0.24 -22.12
CA VAL A 528 1.20 -0.63 -20.98
C VAL A 528 1.00 0.23 -19.74
N TRP A 529 -0.09 0.01 -19.01
CA TRP A 529 -0.60 0.93 -17.98
C TRP A 529 -0.72 0.24 -16.64
N ARG A 530 -0.46 0.99 -15.58
CA ARG A 530 -0.72 0.61 -14.19
C ARG A 530 -2.17 0.86 -13.84
N ASN A 531 -2.82 -0.14 -13.25
CA ASN A 531 -4.20 -0.02 -12.76
C ASN A 531 -4.26 0.36 -11.28
N ASP A 532 -3.12 0.52 -10.61
CA ASP A 532 -3.02 0.84 -9.19
C ASP A 532 -2.58 2.29 -8.92
N ILE A 533 -2.25 3.04 -9.97
CA ILE A 533 -1.89 4.46 -9.95
C ILE A 533 -2.71 5.18 -11.02
N ARG A 534 -3.39 6.25 -10.63
CA ARG A 534 -4.23 7.06 -11.51
C ARG A 534 -4.21 8.52 -11.09
N SER A 535 -4.25 9.43 -12.06
CA SER A 535 -4.67 10.81 -11.83
C SER A 535 -6.20 10.87 -11.78
N TYR A 536 -6.76 11.19 -10.61
CA TYR A 536 -8.22 11.28 -10.40
C TYR A 536 -8.89 12.37 -11.24
N GLU A 537 -8.10 13.35 -11.64
CA GLU A 537 -8.47 14.53 -12.40
C GLU A 537 -8.49 14.26 -13.92
N SER A 538 -8.18 13.04 -14.36
CA SER A 538 -8.13 12.72 -15.78
C SER A 538 -9.50 12.31 -16.35
N ARG A 539 -9.83 12.88 -17.51
CA ARG A 539 -11.06 12.59 -18.24
C ARG A 539 -10.92 11.33 -19.07
N ILE A 540 -12.02 10.59 -19.16
CA ILE A 540 -12.14 9.54 -20.17
C ILE A 540 -12.27 10.24 -21.51
N ILE A 541 -11.38 9.91 -22.45
CA ILE A 541 -11.36 10.50 -23.78
C ILE A 541 -11.53 9.46 -24.89
N ASP A 542 -11.98 9.94 -26.04
CA ASP A 542 -11.96 9.22 -27.30
C ASP A 542 -11.56 10.20 -28.41
N SER A 543 -11.03 9.72 -29.53
CA SER A 543 -10.55 10.59 -30.60
C SER A 543 -10.97 10.12 -31.98
N THR A 544 -11.26 11.06 -32.87
CA THR A 544 -11.54 10.76 -34.28
C THR A 544 -10.80 11.74 -35.18
N THR A 545 -10.08 11.21 -36.16
CA THR A 545 -9.28 12.01 -37.11
C THR A 545 -9.99 12.15 -38.46
N ILE A 546 -9.86 13.33 -39.05
CA ILE A 546 -10.30 13.67 -40.40
C ILE A 546 -9.15 14.29 -41.20
N GLY A 547 -9.18 14.02 -42.51
CA GLY A 547 -8.14 14.43 -43.44
C GLY A 547 -6.84 13.66 -43.22
N SER A 548 -5.93 13.80 -44.17
CA SER A 548 -4.59 13.19 -44.07
C SER A 548 -3.59 14.12 -44.73
N SER A 549 -2.55 14.51 -44.03
CA SER A 549 -1.47 15.31 -44.63
C SER A 549 -0.12 15.00 -43.99
N SER A 550 0.96 15.51 -44.59
CA SER A 550 2.33 15.33 -44.12
C SER A 550 2.96 16.61 -43.61
N THR A 551 2.16 17.51 -43.03
CA THR A 551 2.60 18.86 -42.65
C THR A 551 2.80 19.01 -41.15
N THR A 552 3.06 20.24 -40.69
CA THR A 552 3.38 20.54 -39.30
C THR A 552 2.26 20.10 -38.38
N ILE A 553 2.60 19.24 -37.43
CA ILE A 553 1.67 18.70 -36.44
C ILE A 553 1.51 19.71 -35.30
N PHE A 554 0.27 19.88 -34.82
CA PHE A 554 -0.04 20.59 -33.59
C PHE A 554 -0.83 19.71 -32.62
N ASN A 555 -0.73 20.01 -31.32
CA ASN A 555 -1.45 19.34 -30.26
C ASN A 555 -1.91 20.39 -29.26
N ASP A 556 -3.21 20.63 -29.12
CA ASP A 556 -3.69 21.68 -28.22
C ASP A 556 -3.68 21.28 -26.74
N PHE A 557 -3.33 20.03 -26.40
CA PHE A 557 -3.30 19.57 -25.00
C PHE A 557 -2.44 20.48 -24.11
N GLU A 558 -1.36 21.03 -24.64
CA GLU A 558 -0.46 21.94 -23.92
C GLU A 558 -1.14 23.26 -23.49
N TYR A 559 -2.26 23.63 -24.12
CA TYR A 559 -3.01 24.85 -23.80
C TYR A 559 -4.20 24.61 -22.88
N LEU A 560 -4.38 23.39 -22.37
CA LEU A 560 -5.52 23.09 -21.51
C LEU A 560 -5.36 23.66 -20.09
N GLY A 561 -4.14 23.95 -19.64
CA GLY A 561 -3.89 24.28 -18.24
C GLY A 561 -4.16 23.05 -17.37
N ASP A 562 -5.24 23.08 -16.58
CA ASP A 562 -5.72 21.89 -15.86
C ASP A 562 -6.67 21.06 -16.76
N PRO A 563 -6.28 19.84 -17.17
CA PRO A 563 -7.11 18.96 -17.98
C PRO A 563 -8.48 18.65 -17.33
N ALA A 564 -8.57 18.56 -16.00
CA ALA A 564 -9.79 18.15 -15.31
C ALA A 564 -10.91 19.17 -15.47
N SER A 565 -10.57 20.45 -15.36
CA SER A 565 -11.50 21.58 -15.42
C SER A 565 -11.55 22.27 -16.79
N SER A 566 -10.67 21.92 -17.73
CA SER A 566 -10.55 22.67 -18.98
C SER A 566 -11.74 22.55 -19.93
N ARG A 567 -12.06 23.64 -20.63
CA ARG A 567 -13.08 23.67 -21.68
C ARG A 567 -12.75 24.70 -22.76
N ILE A 568 -13.31 24.50 -23.95
CA ILE A 568 -13.29 25.51 -25.01
C ILE A 568 -14.24 26.64 -24.60
N THR A 569 -13.77 27.89 -24.61
CA THR A 569 -14.60 29.07 -24.29
C THR A 569 -14.72 30.03 -25.45
N ARG A 570 -13.76 30.02 -26.37
CA ARG A 570 -13.79 30.89 -27.53
C ARG A 570 -13.15 30.23 -28.74
N ILE A 571 -13.77 30.42 -29.90
CA ILE A 571 -13.22 30.06 -31.19
C ILE A 571 -13.09 31.34 -32.01
N GLN A 572 -11.87 31.67 -32.42
CA GLN A 572 -11.60 32.70 -33.40
C GLN A 572 -11.24 32.03 -34.71
N TYR A 573 -11.81 32.53 -35.81
CA TYR A 573 -11.61 31.97 -37.12
C TYR A 573 -11.48 33.06 -38.18
N ARG A 574 -10.83 32.72 -39.28
CA ARG A 574 -10.71 33.58 -40.44
C ARG A 574 -11.27 32.88 -41.67
N ASN A 575 -12.07 33.62 -42.41
CA ASN A 575 -12.61 33.18 -43.70
C ASN A 575 -12.12 34.13 -44.80
N THR A 576 -11.72 33.55 -45.92
CA THR A 576 -11.46 34.26 -47.17
C THR A 576 -12.57 33.95 -48.17
N THR A 577 -12.89 34.90 -49.06
CA THR A 577 -13.94 34.69 -50.06
C THR A 577 -13.53 33.58 -51.03
N ASN A 578 -14.36 32.54 -51.19
CA ASN A 578 -14.14 31.42 -52.11
C ASN A 578 -12.94 30.51 -51.78
N GLN A 579 -12.65 30.32 -50.50
CA GLN A 579 -11.44 29.67 -50.02
C GLN A 579 -11.69 28.82 -48.75
N PRO A 580 -10.74 27.92 -48.40
CA PRO A 580 -10.85 27.06 -47.21
C PRO A 580 -10.86 27.85 -45.89
N VAL A 581 -11.01 27.14 -44.76
CA VAL A 581 -10.87 27.74 -43.43
C VAL A 581 -9.44 28.29 -43.31
N ALA A 582 -9.33 29.62 -43.39
CA ALA A 582 -8.04 30.27 -43.53
C ALA A 582 -7.25 30.22 -42.23
N GLY A 583 -7.88 30.45 -41.08
CA GLY A 583 -7.24 30.37 -39.77
C GLY A 583 -8.21 29.94 -38.68
N LEU A 584 -7.73 29.14 -37.73
CA LEU A 584 -8.48 28.68 -36.56
C LEU A 584 -7.65 28.86 -35.30
N GLN A 585 -8.22 29.47 -34.28
CA GLN A 585 -7.58 29.71 -32.99
C GLN A 585 -8.58 29.43 -31.88
N ILE A 586 -8.17 28.66 -30.88
CA ILE A 586 -9.03 28.24 -29.77
C ILE A 586 -8.52 28.89 -28.48
N THR A 587 -9.45 29.32 -27.64
CA THR A 587 -9.15 29.69 -26.26
C THR A 587 -9.78 28.65 -25.34
N TYR A 588 -8.94 28.02 -24.53
CA TYR A 588 -9.34 27.14 -23.45
C TYR A 588 -9.38 27.94 -22.15
N SER A 589 -10.31 27.59 -21.26
CA SER A 589 -10.28 28.04 -19.87
C SER A 589 -10.13 26.85 -18.94
N SER A 590 -9.40 26.99 -17.85
CA SER A 590 -9.27 25.97 -16.79
C SER A 590 -9.14 26.64 -15.41
N MET A 591 -9.34 25.87 -14.35
CA MET A 591 -9.07 26.29 -12.99
C MET A 591 -7.59 26.08 -12.67
N SER A 592 -6.93 27.09 -12.11
CA SER A 592 -5.57 27.00 -11.57
C SER A 592 -5.55 27.73 -10.25
N ASP A 593 -5.19 27.04 -9.16
CA ASP A 593 -5.17 27.61 -7.80
C ASP A 593 -6.48 28.30 -7.39
N GLY A 594 -7.62 27.78 -7.86
CA GLY A 594 -8.96 28.33 -7.59
C GLY A 594 -9.37 29.51 -8.48
N GLU A 595 -8.52 29.95 -9.39
CA GLU A 595 -8.79 31.04 -10.33
C GLU A 595 -8.98 30.53 -11.76
N LEU A 596 -9.83 31.20 -12.53
CA LEU A 596 -10.08 30.85 -13.92
C LEU A 596 -8.99 31.45 -14.83
N VAL A 597 -8.20 30.57 -15.46
CA VAL A 597 -7.13 30.93 -16.38
C VAL A 597 -7.56 30.67 -17.82
N TYR A 598 -7.20 31.57 -18.73
CA TYR A 598 -7.47 31.43 -20.16
C TYR A 598 -6.18 31.27 -20.94
N GLN A 599 -6.11 30.25 -21.79
CA GLN A 599 -4.97 29.98 -22.65
C GLN A 599 -5.41 29.95 -24.10
N ARG A 600 -4.70 30.70 -24.95
CA ARG A 600 -5.02 30.83 -26.37
C ARG A 600 -3.98 30.10 -27.20
N THR A 601 -4.44 29.26 -28.12
CA THR A 601 -3.56 28.56 -29.06
C THR A 601 -2.95 29.53 -30.07
N PRO A 602 -1.87 29.17 -30.78
CA PRO A 602 -1.50 29.80 -32.03
C PRO A 602 -2.61 29.67 -33.08
N THR A 603 -2.64 30.58 -34.05
CA THR A 603 -3.49 30.43 -35.24
C THR A 603 -3.04 29.21 -36.04
N ARG A 604 -3.93 28.26 -36.25
CA ARG A 604 -3.76 27.12 -37.16
C ARG A 604 -4.26 27.54 -38.55
N GLY A 605 -3.35 27.70 -39.49
CA GLY A 605 -3.63 28.19 -40.83
C GLY A 605 -2.89 29.49 -41.16
N THR A 606 -3.47 30.32 -42.01
CA THR A 606 -3.02 31.65 -42.42
C THR A 606 -3.71 32.75 -41.63
N ASP A 607 -3.10 33.94 -41.65
CA ASP A 607 -3.73 35.17 -41.18
C ASP A 607 -4.56 35.89 -42.26
N ALA A 608 -4.91 35.20 -43.35
CA ALA A 608 -5.69 35.80 -44.42
C ALA A 608 -7.19 35.87 -44.06
N GLY A 609 -7.85 36.96 -44.47
CA GLY A 609 -9.29 37.15 -44.29
C GLY A 609 -9.69 37.86 -43.00
N ALA A 610 -10.98 38.14 -42.88
CA ALA A 610 -11.55 38.84 -41.74
C ALA A 610 -11.60 37.91 -40.51
N ILE A 611 -11.23 38.45 -39.35
CA ILE A 611 -11.35 37.74 -38.08
C ILE A 611 -12.81 37.78 -37.65
N SER A 612 -13.34 36.62 -37.30
CA SER A 612 -14.61 36.45 -36.60
C SER A 612 -14.37 35.69 -35.32
N ASP A 613 -15.22 35.91 -34.33
CA ASP A 613 -15.14 35.20 -33.07
C ASP A 613 -16.50 34.66 -32.62
N TRP A 614 -16.43 33.60 -31.83
CA TRP A 614 -17.56 32.95 -31.20
C TRP A 614 -17.17 32.58 -29.78
N ALA A 615 -17.77 33.26 -28.81
CA ALA A 615 -17.65 32.93 -27.39
C ALA A 615 -18.77 31.95 -27.00
N LEU A 616 -18.42 30.96 -26.20
CA LEU A 616 -19.35 29.97 -25.63
C LEU A 616 -19.72 30.37 -24.20
N GLU A 617 -20.99 30.22 -23.84
CA GLU A 617 -21.49 30.43 -22.48
C GLU A 617 -20.94 29.37 -21.49
N GLU A 618 -21.12 29.55 -20.17
CA GLU A 618 -20.52 28.72 -19.11
C GLU A 618 -20.85 27.22 -19.21
N ASP A 619 -22.07 26.92 -19.61
CA ASP A 619 -22.67 25.59 -19.78
C ASP A 619 -22.88 25.24 -21.27
N GLU A 620 -22.27 25.99 -22.19
CA GLU A 620 -22.32 25.72 -23.61
C GLU A 620 -21.10 24.95 -24.07
N TYR A 621 -21.35 23.76 -24.62
CA TYR A 621 -20.30 22.84 -25.08
C TYR A 621 -20.56 22.41 -26.51
N ILE A 622 -19.49 22.22 -27.27
CA ILE A 622 -19.57 21.70 -28.63
C ILE A 622 -19.78 20.19 -28.57
N VAL A 623 -20.87 19.71 -29.17
CA VAL A 623 -21.31 18.31 -29.15
C VAL A 623 -21.30 17.66 -30.53
N MET A 624 -20.98 18.43 -31.58
CA MET A 624 -20.91 17.92 -32.94
C MET A 624 -19.91 18.72 -33.77
N VAL A 625 -19.16 18.01 -34.61
CA VAL A 625 -18.25 18.59 -35.61
C VAL A 625 -18.58 17.97 -36.96
N LYS A 626 -19.01 18.78 -37.93
CA LYS A 626 -19.18 18.33 -39.31
C LYS A 626 -18.49 19.28 -40.26
N GLY A 627 -18.25 18.86 -41.48
CA GLY A 627 -17.51 19.70 -42.41
C GLY A 627 -17.25 19.05 -43.74
N ASN A 628 -16.37 19.68 -44.53
CA ASN A 628 -15.88 19.13 -45.78
C ASN A 628 -14.38 19.33 -45.91
N TYR A 629 -13.71 18.37 -46.55
CA TYR A 629 -12.31 18.48 -46.93
C TYR A 629 -12.12 18.18 -48.42
N ALA A 630 -11.19 18.90 -49.06
CA ALA A 630 -10.76 18.68 -50.44
C ALA A 630 -9.25 18.82 -50.53
N ALA A 631 -8.59 17.95 -51.31
CA ALA A 631 -7.15 17.99 -51.53
C ALA A 631 -6.30 18.12 -50.23
N ASN A 632 -6.70 17.40 -49.17
CA ASN A 632 -6.07 17.42 -47.85
C ASN A 632 -6.13 18.76 -47.11
N VAL A 633 -7.11 19.61 -47.44
CA VAL A 633 -7.41 20.86 -46.75
C VAL A 633 -8.84 20.83 -46.24
N VAL A 634 -9.05 21.34 -45.03
CA VAL A 634 -10.36 21.50 -44.42
C VAL A 634 -11.00 22.78 -44.98
N TYR A 635 -11.97 22.59 -45.87
CA TYR A 635 -12.63 23.69 -46.58
C TYR A 635 -13.81 24.26 -45.81
N TYR A 636 -14.53 23.39 -45.09
CA TYR A 636 -15.73 23.74 -44.35
C TYR A 636 -15.72 23.08 -42.99
N LEU A 637 -16.10 23.83 -41.97
CA LEU A 637 -16.34 23.33 -40.61
C LEU A 637 -17.64 23.93 -40.08
N GLU A 638 -18.46 23.09 -39.48
CA GLU A 638 -19.65 23.48 -38.74
C GLU A 638 -19.64 22.80 -37.38
N LEU A 639 -19.76 23.62 -36.34
CA LEU A 639 -19.81 23.18 -34.95
C LEU A 639 -21.21 23.46 -34.42
N GLU A 640 -21.75 22.51 -33.66
CA GLU A 640 -23.03 22.65 -32.97
C GLU A 640 -22.85 22.39 -31.48
N THR A 641 -23.56 23.18 -30.67
CA THR A 641 -23.51 23.09 -29.21
C THR A 641 -24.70 22.36 -28.63
N ASN A 642 -24.59 21.93 -27.38
CA ASN A 642 -25.69 21.37 -26.60
C ASN A 642 -26.90 22.32 -26.47
N LYS A 643 -26.73 23.62 -26.74
CA LYS A 643 -27.81 24.63 -26.79
C LYS A 643 -28.44 24.81 -28.18
N GLY A 644 -28.01 24.03 -29.17
CA GLY A 644 -28.48 24.13 -30.55
C GLY A 644 -27.90 25.31 -31.33
N ASN A 645 -26.92 26.03 -30.77
CA ASN A 645 -26.22 27.07 -31.50
C ASN A 645 -25.27 26.43 -32.52
N THR A 646 -25.27 26.95 -33.74
CA THR A 646 -24.41 26.47 -34.82
C THR A 646 -23.50 27.57 -35.32
N ARG A 647 -22.25 27.23 -35.63
CA ARG A 647 -21.31 28.15 -36.26
C ARG A 647 -20.61 27.49 -37.43
N LYS A 648 -20.54 28.22 -38.54
CA LYS A 648 -20.03 27.74 -39.83
C LYS A 648 -18.79 28.54 -40.23
N PHE A 649 -17.77 27.84 -40.72
CA PHE A 649 -16.48 28.37 -41.12
C PHE A 649 -16.13 27.86 -42.52
N GLY A 650 -15.50 28.71 -43.35
CA GLY A 650 -15.08 28.38 -44.70
C GLY A 650 -16.24 28.18 -45.69
N GLN A 651 -16.02 27.34 -46.71
CA GLN A 651 -16.97 27.06 -47.80
C GLN A 651 -17.05 25.58 -48.11
N VAL A 652 -18.25 25.10 -48.44
CA VAL A 652 -18.51 23.69 -48.74
C VAL A 652 -17.78 23.29 -50.03
N ALA A 653 -16.76 22.42 -49.91
CA ALA A 653 -16.06 21.82 -51.03
C ALA A 653 -15.47 20.46 -50.66
N GLY A 654 -15.59 19.49 -51.57
CA GLY A 654 -15.06 18.13 -51.39
C GLY A 654 -15.91 17.22 -50.52
N ASN A 655 -15.27 16.23 -49.91
CA ASN A 655 -15.92 15.15 -49.18
C ASN A 655 -16.42 15.64 -47.83
N SER A 656 -17.67 15.32 -47.50
CA SER A 656 -18.26 15.64 -46.20
C SER A 656 -17.81 14.66 -45.13
N PHE A 657 -17.70 15.14 -43.89
CA PHE A 657 -17.58 14.31 -42.69
C PHE A 657 -18.56 14.79 -41.63
N TYR A 658 -18.89 13.89 -40.72
CA TYR A 658 -19.84 14.13 -39.64
C TYR A 658 -19.36 13.35 -38.42
N LEU A 659 -19.03 14.06 -37.35
CA LEU A 659 -18.47 13.52 -36.12
C LEU A 659 -19.37 13.91 -34.94
N THR A 660 -19.80 12.89 -34.21
CA THR A 660 -20.45 13.00 -32.91
C THR A 660 -19.62 12.27 -31.88
N PRO A 661 -19.71 12.64 -30.61
CA PRO A 661 -19.02 11.91 -29.57
C PRO A 661 -19.52 10.44 -29.53
N PRO A 662 -18.64 9.49 -29.20
CA PRO A 662 -18.99 8.07 -29.12
C PRO A 662 -19.93 7.77 -27.95
N ASN A 663 -19.89 8.59 -26.90
CA ASN A 663 -20.88 8.62 -25.83
C ASN A 663 -21.58 9.99 -25.84
N ARG A 664 -22.92 10.01 -25.74
CA ARG A 664 -23.74 11.23 -25.77
C ARG A 664 -23.42 12.23 -24.66
N ASP A 665 -22.83 11.76 -23.57
CA ASP A 665 -22.44 12.62 -22.45
C ASP A 665 -21.08 13.32 -22.68
N MET A 666 -20.31 12.94 -23.70
CA MET A 666 -19.03 13.57 -24.01
C MET A 666 -19.20 14.83 -24.84
N ILE A 667 -18.24 15.73 -24.72
CA ILE A 667 -18.15 17.01 -25.42
C ILE A 667 -16.81 17.11 -26.15
N LEU A 668 -16.70 18.02 -27.12
CA LEU A 668 -15.42 18.33 -27.73
C LEU A 668 -14.52 18.96 -26.67
N TYR A 669 -13.45 18.23 -26.35
CA TYR A 669 -12.54 18.55 -25.28
C TYR A 669 -11.37 19.39 -25.78
N TYR A 670 -10.62 18.88 -26.76
CA TYR A 670 -9.57 19.62 -27.46
C TYR A 670 -9.34 19.08 -28.85
N ILE A 671 -8.47 19.76 -29.61
CA ILE A 671 -8.10 19.34 -30.95
C ILE A 671 -6.59 19.15 -31.09
N LEU A 672 -6.23 18.29 -32.03
CA LEU A 672 -4.86 18.08 -32.46
C LEU A 672 -4.89 17.77 -33.95
N GLY A 673 -3.82 17.99 -34.69
CA GLY A 673 -3.93 17.91 -36.15
C GLY A 673 -2.72 18.40 -36.89
N LYS A 674 -2.93 18.84 -38.13
CA LYS A 674 -1.86 19.31 -39.01
C LYS A 674 -2.26 20.57 -39.75
N SER A 675 -1.29 21.46 -39.93
CA SER A 675 -1.47 22.75 -40.58
C SER A 675 -0.21 23.16 -41.32
N ALA A 676 -0.35 23.69 -42.54
CA ALA A 676 0.70 24.40 -43.26
C ALA A 676 0.07 25.32 -44.28
N GLY A 677 0.05 26.63 -43.98
CA GLY A 677 -0.78 27.56 -44.72
C GLY A 677 -2.25 27.38 -44.35
N ASP A 678 -2.87 26.24 -44.62
CA ASP A 678 -4.27 25.96 -44.26
C ASP A 678 -4.37 24.85 -43.20
N LEU A 679 -5.55 24.71 -42.60
CA LEU A 679 -5.88 23.57 -41.76
C LEU A 679 -6.06 22.32 -42.62
N GLN A 680 -5.24 21.29 -42.41
CA GLN A 680 -5.18 20.14 -43.31
C GLN A 680 -5.80 18.85 -42.75
N SER A 681 -5.62 18.63 -41.45
CA SER A 681 -6.26 17.54 -40.73
C SER A 681 -6.63 18.00 -39.33
N LEU A 682 -7.69 17.40 -38.81
CA LEU A 682 -8.19 17.66 -37.47
C LEU A 682 -8.47 16.31 -36.81
N SER A 683 -8.00 16.15 -35.59
CA SER A 683 -8.37 15.07 -34.71
C SER A 683 -9.13 15.70 -33.56
N VAL A 684 -10.40 15.34 -33.47
CA VAL A 684 -11.34 15.81 -32.48
C VAL A 684 -11.23 14.87 -31.29
N VAL A 685 -10.83 15.38 -30.14
CA VAL A 685 -10.80 14.62 -28.90
C VAL A 685 -12.06 14.93 -28.12
N TRP A 686 -12.87 13.90 -27.90
CA TRP A 686 -14.06 13.94 -27.08
C TRP A 686 -13.69 13.59 -25.64
N GLY A 687 -14.31 14.23 -24.66
CA GLY A 687 -14.09 13.93 -23.25
C GLY A 687 -15.33 14.23 -22.43
N MET A 688 -15.39 13.72 -21.20
CA MET A 688 -16.46 14.11 -20.27
C MET A 688 -16.45 15.64 -20.04
N PRO A 689 -17.60 16.25 -19.72
CA PRO A 689 -17.65 17.66 -19.34
C PRO A 689 -16.75 17.93 -18.14
N PRO A 690 -16.29 19.19 -17.95
CA PRO A 690 -15.53 19.56 -16.77
C PRO A 690 -16.25 19.17 -15.50
N THR A 691 -15.52 18.58 -14.55
CA THR A 691 -16.05 18.38 -13.21
C THR A 691 -16.22 19.75 -12.56
N GLU A 692 -17.45 20.11 -12.22
CA GLU A 692 -17.71 21.32 -11.43
C GLU A 692 -16.91 21.21 -10.11
N SER A 693 -16.08 22.21 -9.84
CA SER A 693 -15.43 22.34 -8.54
C SER A 693 -16.52 22.53 -7.49
N LYS A 694 -16.76 21.49 -6.68
CA LYS A 694 -17.68 21.56 -5.54
C LYS A 694 -17.16 22.46 -4.43
#